data_AF-A0A7X7MDE3-F1
#
_entry.id   AF-A0A7X7MDE3-F1
#
_cell.length_a   1.000
_cell.length_b   1.000
_cell.length_c   1.000
_cell.angle_alpha   90.00
_cell.angle_beta   90.00
_cell.angle_gamma   90.00
#
_symmetry.space_group_name_H-M   'P 1'
#
loop_
_entity.id
_entity.type
_entity.pdbx_description
1 polymer ?
#
loop_
_entity_poly.entity_id
_entity_poly.type
_entity_poly.pdbx_seq_one_letter_code
_entity_poly.pdbx_strand_id
1 'polypeptide(L)'
;MNGITAWFAVVALTAASSAANAFRVTPYVQHPATNAMTLMWLMQENGPGAVAWQEIGGAGTGSGTTTPRLADELSYLPSQINYPNHFLPFTTPYQHRYRLTGLKPDTRYGYTVTCGGCVYSNSFRTAPAADRPIRFVCFSDSETQPESTGAKVVWEDPNDDASKRPYFIDQTTGYASNTAVIVSRQPELLLFAGDLAEMGSKQVDWDEFWRHNAGPINDPAGSIPFLASPGNHEYHDYGSEAGEVGMRKYLSYFEFATNGTSVAADQQERFHRLDYGRATFLFLDLNNGPDGDAAKDTNRYLNEATCRAPLFDETSAQRQWLEAQLADAQRRDQFIFVVSHQCPYSVGYHGRFNGENGEALSGTAGRALVPLLLRYGATAWLAGHDELYEHSVLHGDEILPGGATNAASLHVYDLGMAGDGLRGQVRIAGTYSNEVFRAHKDAPEVWENGLLVAGGKHYGHLEVNITTNAAGDWEARLTPVYVFVTTNAQGVAQGFDRRTYDDEVVITNTAAPPQEDPFGIAQSIGANGSAVPGDVLIIVPDGATTSVTYTADAFYRIATLTTNNTPIGGANGATEATVTFNATNDVDVTFAVAAAYTTAPIDWFTDNGWGEGNVVPGLDYGNLKMLNVAATNAAAGGTITIEEIEVVGDDVQVAVFIDRTMSLGAEITGTLKLLGATTLEGGFAEIGAQEITIGADQDGTPNNIKKVITYPMAGGKKFYKAVIAPKS
;
A
#
# COMPACT_ATOMS: atom_id res chain seq x y z
N MET A 1 7.85 46.55 -21.94
CA MET A 1 8.07 47.06 -20.57
C MET A 1 6.77 46.88 -19.80
N ASN A 2 6.71 45.86 -18.96
CA ASN A 2 5.81 45.69 -17.81
C ASN A 2 6.49 44.59 -17.00
N GLY A 3 7.24 45.01 -15.97
CA GLY A 3 8.14 44.17 -15.21
C GLY A 3 7.38 43.28 -14.25
N ILE A 4 7.46 41.96 -14.47
CA ILE A 4 7.18 40.96 -13.46
C ILE A 4 8.47 40.86 -12.63
N THR A 5 8.48 41.50 -11.46
CA THR A 5 9.51 41.30 -10.45
C THR A 5 9.45 39.85 -9.98
N ALA A 6 10.43 39.04 -10.41
CA ALA A 6 10.73 37.76 -9.80
C ALA A 6 11.07 37.99 -8.33
N TRP A 7 10.23 37.49 -7.43
CA TRP A 7 10.55 37.44 -6.02
C TRP A 7 11.60 36.35 -5.83
N PHE A 8 12.87 36.76 -5.74
CA PHE A 8 13.93 35.90 -5.25
C PHE A 8 13.63 35.54 -3.79
N ALA A 9 13.52 34.24 -3.50
CA ALA A 9 13.51 33.75 -2.13
C ALA A 9 14.86 34.11 -1.49
N VAL A 10 14.84 34.97 -0.47
CA VAL A 10 16.03 35.28 0.33
C VAL A 10 16.18 34.16 1.34
N VAL A 11 17.01 33.17 1.02
CA VAL A 11 17.50 32.19 2.00
C VAL A 11 18.65 32.85 2.76
N ALA A 12 18.35 33.46 3.91
CA ALA A 12 19.37 33.90 4.85
C ALA A 12 19.76 32.72 5.75
N LEU A 13 20.59 31.79 5.26
CA LEU A 13 21.29 30.85 6.13
C LEU A 13 22.51 31.57 6.70
N THR A 14 22.40 32.08 7.93
CA THR A 14 23.58 32.35 8.75
C THR A 14 24.30 31.02 9.00
N ALA A 15 25.61 30.99 8.75
CA ALA A 15 26.48 29.84 9.00
C ALA A 15 26.17 29.22 10.37
N ALA A 16 25.78 27.94 10.37
CA ALA A 16 25.43 27.22 11.58
C ALA A 16 26.69 26.99 12.44
N SER A 17 26.91 27.88 13.42
CA SER A 17 27.50 27.48 14.69
C SER A 17 26.49 26.58 15.40
N SER A 18 26.98 25.52 16.06
CA SER A 18 26.28 24.60 16.97
C SER A 18 25.13 25.21 17.80
N ALA A 19 23.95 25.39 17.20
CA ALA A 19 22.75 25.80 17.91
C ALA A 19 21.97 24.52 18.25
N ALA A 20 21.77 24.27 19.55
CA ALA A 20 21.01 23.14 20.05
C ALA A 20 19.59 23.05 19.45
N ASN A 21 19.02 24.16 18.99
CA ASN A 21 17.71 24.19 18.34
C ASN A 21 17.87 24.50 16.84
N ALA A 22 17.89 23.46 16.00
CA ALA A 22 17.90 23.61 14.54
C ALA A 22 16.83 22.69 13.91
N PHE A 23 16.35 23.09 12.72
CA PHE A 23 15.62 22.18 11.84
C PHE A 23 16.59 21.09 11.38
N ARG A 24 16.24 19.83 11.62
CA ARG A 24 16.89 18.67 10.98
C ARG A 24 16.41 18.50 9.56
N VAL A 25 15.11 18.69 9.37
CA VAL A 25 14.42 18.76 8.09
C VAL A 25 13.61 20.06 8.10
N THR A 26 13.84 20.94 7.12
CA THR A 26 13.09 22.21 7.04
C THR A 26 11.62 21.92 6.76
N PRO A 27 10.69 22.83 7.12
CA PRO A 27 9.28 22.64 6.85
C PRO A 27 8.94 22.37 5.38
N TYR A 28 8.35 21.21 5.12
CA TYR A 28 7.92 20.74 3.81
C TYR A 28 6.41 20.51 3.73
N VAL A 29 5.88 20.53 2.50
CA VAL A 29 4.44 20.42 2.20
C VAL A 29 4.05 19.01 1.76
N GLN A 30 2.91 18.51 2.26
CA GLN A 30 2.41 17.15 2.08
C GLN A 30 0.88 17.11 1.98
N HIS A 31 0.34 15.97 1.55
CA HIS A 31 -1.09 15.68 1.49
C HIS A 31 -1.92 16.80 0.80
N PRO A 32 -1.56 17.24 -0.42
CA PRO A 32 -2.27 18.35 -1.07
C PRO A 32 -3.76 18.03 -1.24
N ALA A 33 -4.61 19.04 -1.02
CA ALA A 33 -6.05 18.97 -1.29
C ALA A 33 -6.54 20.30 -1.86
N THR A 34 -7.78 20.33 -2.34
CA THR A 34 -8.41 21.55 -2.88
C THR A 34 -8.61 22.63 -1.81
N ASN A 35 -8.74 22.24 -0.54
CA ASN A 35 -9.01 23.17 0.56
C ASN A 35 -8.05 23.02 1.74
N ALA A 36 -6.96 22.28 1.58
CA ALA A 36 -6.04 21.96 2.66
C ALA A 36 -4.63 21.61 2.17
N MET A 37 -3.66 21.76 3.07
CA MET A 37 -2.24 21.37 2.87
C MET A 37 -1.66 20.97 4.23
N THR A 38 -0.83 19.93 4.29
CA THR A 38 -0.12 19.53 5.50
C THR A 38 1.29 20.13 5.47
N LEU A 39 1.73 20.70 6.59
CA LEU A 39 3.14 21.02 6.83
C LEU A 39 3.74 20.03 7.81
N MET A 40 4.92 19.52 7.49
CA MET A 40 5.70 18.62 8.34
C MET A 40 7.13 19.17 8.49
N TRP A 41 7.77 18.94 9.63
CA TRP A 41 9.18 19.27 9.85
C TRP A 41 9.76 18.47 11.02
N LEU A 42 11.09 18.38 11.08
CA LEU A 42 11.82 17.72 12.16
C LEU A 42 12.71 18.70 12.91
N MET A 43 12.64 18.66 14.24
CA MET A 43 13.50 19.42 15.15
C MET A 43 14.49 18.51 15.87
N GLN A 44 15.64 19.09 16.23
CA GLN A 44 16.64 18.45 17.09
C GLN A 44 16.16 18.23 18.52
N GLU A 45 15.39 19.18 19.05
CA GLU A 45 15.03 19.27 20.47
C GLU A 45 13.51 19.36 20.64
N ASN A 46 13.02 18.99 21.83
CA ASN A 46 11.62 19.09 22.16
C ASN A 46 11.20 20.56 22.39
N GLY A 47 10.13 20.99 21.74
CA GLY A 47 9.50 22.27 22.02
C GLY A 47 8.31 22.50 21.11
N PRO A 48 7.33 23.34 21.49
CA PRO A 48 6.20 23.65 20.63
C PRO A 48 6.66 24.42 19.38
N GLY A 49 5.96 24.20 18.27
CA GLY A 49 6.11 24.98 17.05
C GLY A 49 4.92 25.89 16.79
N ALA A 50 5.11 26.95 16.02
CA ALA A 50 4.06 27.84 15.56
C ALA A 50 4.08 27.94 14.03
N VAL A 51 2.89 27.95 13.43
CA VAL A 51 2.66 28.09 11.99
C VAL A 51 1.78 29.31 11.77
N ALA A 52 2.09 30.14 10.78
CA ALA A 52 1.22 31.19 10.27
C ALA A 52 1.17 31.11 8.74
N TRP A 53 0.02 31.42 8.14
CA TRP A 53 -0.14 31.45 6.69
C TRP A 53 -1.02 32.60 6.22
N GLN A 54 -0.76 33.04 4.99
CA GLN A 54 -1.42 34.18 4.34
C GLN A 54 -1.63 33.88 2.86
N GLU A 55 -2.84 34.07 2.38
CA GLU A 55 -3.22 34.07 0.97
C GLU A 55 -2.44 35.16 0.24
N ILE A 56 -1.71 34.77 -0.81
CA ILE A 56 -0.92 35.72 -1.60
C ILE A 56 -1.87 36.48 -2.52
N GLY A 57 -1.95 37.81 -2.33
CA GLY A 57 -2.86 38.67 -3.09
C GLY A 57 -4.30 38.66 -2.59
N GLY A 58 -4.58 38.03 -1.45
CA GLY A 58 -5.91 37.98 -0.83
C GLY A 58 -5.88 38.25 0.68
N ALA A 59 -7.00 37.98 1.35
CA ALA A 59 -7.20 38.28 2.76
C ALA A 59 -7.27 37.03 3.66
N GLY A 60 -7.26 35.82 3.08
CA GLY A 60 -7.30 34.59 3.85
C GLY A 60 -6.02 34.42 4.68
N THR A 61 -6.16 34.34 6.00
CA THR A 61 -5.03 34.14 6.93
C THR A 61 -5.36 33.07 7.95
N GLY A 62 -4.34 32.46 8.53
CA GLY A 62 -4.51 31.68 9.73
C GLY A 62 -3.19 31.46 10.46
N SER A 63 -3.31 30.87 11.64
CA SER A 63 -2.18 30.49 12.46
C SER A 63 -2.55 29.32 13.36
N GLY A 64 -1.54 28.56 13.79
CA GLY A 64 -1.70 27.51 14.77
C GLY A 64 -0.41 27.14 15.45
N THR A 65 -0.49 26.22 16.39
CA THR A 65 0.65 25.68 17.14
C THR A 65 0.67 24.17 17.06
N THR A 66 1.85 23.59 17.16
CA THR A 66 2.07 22.14 17.19
C THR A 66 2.76 21.73 18.49
N THR A 67 2.41 20.54 18.98
CA THR A 67 3.20 19.81 19.98
C THR A 67 3.94 18.70 19.23
N PRO A 68 5.28 18.62 19.34
CA PRO A 68 6.00 17.56 18.65
C PRO A 68 5.74 16.20 19.27
N ARG A 69 5.93 15.15 18.46
CA ARG A 69 6.15 13.78 18.95
C ARG A 69 7.63 13.44 18.83
N LEU A 70 8.15 12.63 19.76
CA LEU A 70 9.44 11.98 19.53
C LEU A 70 9.25 10.94 18.41
N ALA A 71 10.10 10.99 17.39
CA ALA A 71 10.03 10.10 16.23
C ALA A 71 11.03 8.95 16.41
N ASP A 72 10.72 8.02 17.31
CA ASP A 72 11.60 6.91 17.70
C ASP A 72 12.00 6.03 16.52
N GLU A 73 11.13 5.89 15.53
CA GLU A 73 11.40 5.17 14.28
C GLU A 73 12.50 5.82 13.43
N LEU A 74 12.72 7.12 13.60
CA LEU A 74 13.81 7.87 12.95
C LEU A 74 15.11 7.83 13.75
N SER A 75 15.25 6.92 14.73
CA SER A 75 16.50 6.72 15.46
C SER A 75 17.58 6.09 14.56
N TYR A 76 18.84 6.35 14.91
CA TYR A 76 20.00 5.72 14.28
C TYR A 76 20.24 4.33 14.86
N LEU A 77 20.53 3.35 14.01
CA LEU A 77 20.94 2.03 14.49
C LEU A 77 22.30 2.13 15.21
N PRO A 78 22.61 1.26 16.19
CA PRO A 78 23.90 1.28 16.88
C PRO A 78 25.12 1.13 15.95
N SER A 79 24.95 0.52 14.77
CA SER A 79 26.00 0.44 13.74
C SER A 79 26.31 1.78 13.07
N GLN A 80 25.41 2.77 13.15
CA GLN A 80 25.50 4.05 12.46
C GLN A 80 26.16 5.15 13.31
N ILE A 81 26.26 4.99 14.64
CA ILE A 81 26.72 6.06 15.54
C ILE A 81 28.21 6.45 15.39
N ASN A 82 28.95 5.77 14.51
CA ASN A 82 30.34 6.09 14.15
C ASN A 82 30.49 6.41 12.65
N TYR A 83 29.41 6.79 11.96
CA TYR A 83 29.46 7.08 10.54
C TYR A 83 30.40 8.27 10.26
N PRO A 84 31.41 8.15 9.40
CA PRO A 84 32.43 9.19 9.23
C PRO A 84 31.89 10.45 8.53
N ASN A 85 30.89 10.30 7.66
CA ASN A 85 30.38 11.36 6.80
C ASN A 85 29.02 11.94 7.25
N HIS A 86 28.64 11.74 8.52
CA HIS A 86 27.41 12.34 9.04
C HIS A 86 27.53 13.87 9.11
N PHE A 87 26.40 14.56 8.95
CA PHE A 87 26.32 16.02 9.03
C PHE A 87 25.34 16.51 10.11
N LEU A 88 24.57 15.60 10.72
CA LEU A 88 23.69 15.86 11.86
C LEU A 88 24.14 15.02 13.06
N PRO A 89 23.91 15.49 14.29
CA PRO A 89 24.18 14.69 15.47
C PRO A 89 23.33 13.40 15.50
N PHE A 90 23.82 12.33 16.12
CA PHE A 90 23.08 11.06 16.25
C PHE A 90 22.07 11.09 17.39
N THR A 91 20.98 11.84 17.22
CA THR A 91 19.86 11.87 18.18
C THR A 91 18.54 11.61 17.47
N THR A 92 17.60 11.02 18.19
CA THR A 92 16.22 10.85 17.71
C THR A 92 15.55 12.23 17.54
N PRO A 93 14.94 12.51 16.38
CA PRO A 93 14.33 13.80 16.11
C PRO A 93 12.93 13.94 16.72
N TYR A 94 12.46 15.18 16.81
CA TYR A 94 11.10 15.54 17.18
C TYR A 94 10.31 15.94 15.94
N GLN A 95 9.26 15.20 15.61
CA GLN A 95 8.41 15.48 14.46
C GLN A 95 7.26 16.40 14.81
N HIS A 96 7.03 17.38 13.95
CA HIS A 96 5.86 18.22 13.96
C HIS A 96 5.03 18.04 12.69
N ARG A 97 3.72 18.20 12.86
CA ARG A 97 2.74 18.11 11.78
C ARG A 97 1.61 19.11 12.01
N TYR A 98 1.24 19.87 10.98
CA TYR A 98 0.13 20.81 11.03
C TYR A 98 -0.69 20.78 9.73
N ARG A 99 -1.98 20.46 9.82
CA ARG A 99 -2.91 20.47 8.68
C ARG A 99 -3.58 21.84 8.58
N LEU A 100 -3.26 22.60 7.55
CA LEU A 100 -3.95 23.84 7.20
C LEU A 100 -5.26 23.45 6.50
N THR A 101 -6.39 23.98 6.95
CA THR A 101 -7.72 23.69 6.39
C THR A 101 -8.48 24.98 6.08
N GLY A 102 -9.58 24.87 5.33
CA GLY A 102 -10.39 26.03 4.93
C GLY A 102 -9.69 26.94 3.91
N LEU A 103 -8.71 26.40 3.19
CA LEU A 103 -8.02 27.09 2.12
C LEU A 103 -8.91 27.16 0.87
N LYS A 104 -8.66 28.13 0.01
CA LYS A 104 -9.31 28.21 -1.31
C LYS A 104 -8.61 27.25 -2.28
N PRO A 105 -9.34 26.62 -3.21
CA PRO A 105 -8.73 25.86 -4.29
C PRO A 105 -7.89 26.74 -5.20
N ASP A 106 -6.91 26.12 -5.86
CA ASP A 106 -6.02 26.77 -6.81
C ASP A 106 -5.41 28.11 -6.35
N THR A 107 -5.09 28.21 -5.07
CA THR A 107 -4.69 29.48 -4.45
C THR A 107 -3.32 29.33 -3.82
N ARG A 108 -2.47 30.36 -3.99
CA ARG A 108 -1.16 30.40 -3.38
C ARG A 108 -1.21 30.97 -1.97
N TYR A 109 -0.54 30.30 -1.04
CA TYR A 109 -0.39 30.73 0.34
C TYR A 109 1.10 30.81 0.68
N GLY A 110 1.52 31.95 1.24
CA GLY A 110 2.78 32.04 1.96
C GLY A 110 2.59 31.50 3.37
N TYR A 111 3.60 30.81 3.91
CA TYR A 111 3.60 30.33 5.29
C TYR A 111 4.93 30.59 5.98
N THR A 112 4.86 30.67 7.31
CA THR A 112 6.00 30.81 8.20
C THR A 112 5.88 29.81 9.33
N VAL A 113 6.96 29.08 9.60
CA VAL A 113 7.10 28.21 10.77
C VAL A 113 8.14 28.82 11.71
N THR A 114 7.79 28.94 12.99
CA THR A 114 8.71 29.35 14.06
C THR A 114 8.81 28.23 15.09
N CYS A 115 10.00 27.70 15.31
CA CYS A 115 10.20 26.57 16.24
C CYS A 115 11.63 26.59 16.81
N GLY A 116 11.79 26.44 18.13
CA GLY A 116 13.11 26.42 18.76
C GLY A 116 13.95 27.71 18.61
N GLY A 117 13.34 28.82 18.22
CA GLY A 117 14.06 30.07 17.86
C GLY A 117 14.51 30.15 16.40
N CYS A 118 14.29 29.09 15.61
CA CYS A 118 14.42 29.12 14.16
C CYS A 118 13.14 29.63 13.50
N VAL A 119 13.30 30.30 12.36
CA VAL A 119 12.21 30.76 11.50
C VAL A 119 12.47 30.24 10.09
N TYR A 120 11.45 29.65 9.49
CA TYR A 120 11.43 29.21 8.11
C TYR A 120 10.21 29.80 7.41
N SER A 121 10.31 30.16 6.14
CA SER A 121 9.18 30.67 5.36
C SER A 121 9.25 30.22 3.92
N ASN A 122 8.11 29.81 3.36
CA ASN A 122 7.98 29.45 1.96
C ASN A 122 6.53 29.64 1.48
N SER A 123 6.17 29.11 0.31
CA SER A 123 4.80 29.20 -0.22
C SER A 123 4.39 27.94 -0.98
N PHE A 124 3.11 27.58 -0.90
CA PHE A 124 2.56 26.46 -1.67
C PHE A 124 1.32 26.90 -2.46
N ARG A 125 0.83 26.03 -3.34
CA ARG A 125 -0.44 26.16 -4.07
C ARG A 125 -1.35 24.98 -3.71
N THR A 126 -2.61 25.25 -3.38
CA THR A 126 -3.63 24.21 -3.17
C THR A 126 -4.05 23.58 -4.49
N ALA A 127 -4.52 22.32 -4.43
CA ALA A 127 -4.98 21.63 -5.62
C ALA A 127 -6.15 22.39 -6.30
N PRO A 128 -6.25 22.35 -7.64
CA PRO A 128 -7.35 22.97 -8.33
C PRO A 128 -8.64 22.14 -8.17
N ALA A 129 -9.77 22.81 -8.02
CA ALA A 129 -11.10 22.18 -7.99
C ALA A 129 -11.74 22.08 -9.38
N ALA A 130 -11.30 22.91 -10.32
CA ALA A 130 -11.74 22.89 -11.72
C ALA A 130 -10.55 22.54 -12.62
N ASP A 131 -10.84 21.91 -13.76
CA ASP A 131 -9.80 21.57 -14.72
C ASP A 131 -9.09 22.83 -15.23
N ARG A 132 -7.77 22.82 -15.10
CA ARG A 132 -6.88 23.84 -15.64
C ARG A 132 -5.53 23.22 -16.00
N PRO A 133 -4.70 23.89 -16.81
CA PRO A 133 -3.36 23.43 -17.09
C PRO A 133 -2.59 23.15 -15.80
N ILE A 134 -1.91 22.00 -15.76
CA ILE A 134 -1.02 21.61 -14.65
C ILE A 134 0.32 21.13 -15.20
N ARG A 135 1.37 21.26 -14.38
CA ARG A 135 2.68 20.66 -14.63
C ARG A 135 3.09 19.83 -13.42
N PHE A 136 3.50 18.59 -13.65
CA PHE A 136 4.18 17.78 -12.66
C PHE A 136 5.48 17.22 -13.24
N VAL A 137 6.36 16.79 -12.36
CA VAL A 137 7.63 16.14 -12.74
C VAL A 137 7.73 14.82 -12.01
N CYS A 138 8.15 13.77 -12.71
CA CYS A 138 8.35 12.44 -12.16
C CYS A 138 9.78 11.93 -12.40
N PHE A 139 10.35 11.26 -11.41
CA PHE A 139 11.68 10.67 -11.45
C PHE A 139 11.82 9.62 -10.34
N SER A 140 12.91 8.86 -10.35
CA SER A 140 13.16 7.78 -9.41
C SER A 140 14.66 7.58 -9.19
N ASP A 141 15.02 6.80 -8.17
CA ASP A 141 16.40 6.35 -7.95
C ASP A 141 17.31 7.56 -7.67
N SER A 142 16.91 8.34 -6.66
CA SER A 142 17.81 9.33 -6.08
C SER A 142 18.85 8.67 -5.18
N GLU A 143 18.48 7.53 -4.56
CA GLU A 143 19.27 6.67 -3.65
C GLU A 143 20.31 7.44 -2.86
N THR A 144 19.87 8.51 -2.21
CA THR A 144 20.83 9.44 -1.63
C THR A 144 21.49 8.80 -0.41
N GLN A 145 22.81 8.90 -0.33
CA GLN A 145 23.60 8.52 0.84
C GLN A 145 24.80 9.47 0.99
N PRO A 146 25.34 9.65 2.20
CA PRO A 146 26.51 10.52 2.39
C PRO A 146 27.72 10.13 1.51
N GLU A 147 27.85 8.85 1.16
CA GLU A 147 28.87 8.27 0.29
C GLU A 147 28.80 8.78 -1.15
N SER A 148 27.62 9.24 -1.61
CA SER A 148 27.40 9.77 -2.96
C SER A 148 28.24 11.03 -3.23
N THR A 149 28.62 11.77 -2.18
CA THR A 149 29.43 12.99 -2.32
C THR A 149 30.86 12.65 -2.76
N GLY A 150 31.27 13.16 -3.92
CA GLY A 150 32.56 12.83 -4.53
C GLY A 150 32.61 11.48 -5.27
N ALA A 151 31.54 10.68 -5.21
CA ALA A 151 31.44 9.40 -5.92
C ALA A 151 30.84 9.59 -7.31
N LYS A 152 31.61 9.20 -8.33
CA LYS A 152 31.19 9.23 -9.74
C LYS A 152 30.77 7.85 -10.19
N VAL A 153 29.62 7.76 -10.85
CA VAL A 153 29.14 6.50 -11.38
C VAL A 153 29.91 6.08 -12.63
N VAL A 154 29.85 4.78 -12.91
CA VAL A 154 30.34 4.23 -14.17
C VAL A 154 29.40 4.69 -15.28
N TRP A 155 29.97 5.28 -16.32
CA TRP A 155 29.24 5.81 -17.46
C TRP A 155 29.63 5.04 -18.72
N GLU A 156 29.00 3.87 -18.93
CA GLU A 156 29.35 2.95 -20.02
C GLU A 156 29.19 3.60 -21.41
N ASP A 157 30.04 3.20 -22.36
CA ASP A 157 29.96 3.62 -23.75
C ASP A 157 29.05 2.65 -24.52
N PRO A 158 28.00 3.12 -25.21
CA PRO A 158 27.09 2.24 -25.96
C PRO A 158 27.74 1.47 -27.10
N ASN A 159 28.95 1.84 -27.52
CA ASN A 159 29.72 1.15 -28.55
C ASN A 159 30.87 0.30 -27.98
N ASP A 160 31.07 0.32 -26.66
CA ASP A 160 32.11 -0.43 -25.97
C ASP A 160 31.61 -0.91 -24.59
N ASP A 161 31.04 -2.12 -24.58
CA ASP A 161 30.54 -2.79 -23.37
C ASP A 161 31.64 -2.99 -22.30
N ALA A 162 32.92 -2.87 -22.65
CA ALA A 162 34.03 -2.93 -21.70
C ALA A 162 34.37 -1.57 -21.08
N SER A 163 33.78 -0.47 -21.56
CA SER A 163 34.02 0.88 -21.06
C SER A 163 33.60 1.01 -19.59
N LYS A 164 34.52 1.53 -18.77
CA LYS A 164 34.28 1.84 -17.35
C LYS A 164 34.66 3.29 -17.02
N ARG A 165 34.45 4.20 -17.97
CA ARG A 165 34.75 5.64 -17.76
C ARG A 165 33.86 6.20 -16.64
N PRO A 166 34.39 7.05 -15.76
CA PRO A 166 33.57 7.73 -14.76
C PRO A 166 32.75 8.85 -15.42
N TYR A 167 31.56 9.11 -14.88
CA TYR A 167 30.75 10.25 -15.28
C TYR A 167 31.43 11.59 -14.92
N PHE A 168 30.96 12.69 -15.50
CA PHE A 168 31.61 14.01 -15.36
C PHE A 168 31.53 14.58 -13.94
N ILE A 169 30.45 14.30 -13.23
CA ILE A 169 30.14 14.82 -11.89
C ILE A 169 29.80 13.67 -10.94
N ASP A 170 29.90 13.93 -9.64
CA ASP A 170 29.42 12.99 -8.64
C ASP A 170 27.89 12.96 -8.55
N GLN A 171 27.36 11.93 -7.89
CA GLN A 171 25.93 11.70 -7.69
C GLN A 171 25.25 12.87 -6.97
N THR A 172 25.84 13.37 -5.89
CA THR A 172 25.31 14.53 -5.13
C THR A 172 25.15 15.76 -6.01
N THR A 173 26.14 16.09 -6.84
CA THR A 173 26.07 17.21 -7.80
C THR A 173 25.06 16.90 -8.91
N GLY A 174 25.01 15.65 -9.37
CA GLY A 174 24.03 15.15 -10.34
C GLY A 174 22.61 15.44 -9.89
N TYR A 175 22.21 14.88 -8.76
CA TYR A 175 20.87 15.05 -8.21
C TYR A 175 20.57 16.53 -7.90
N ALA A 176 21.50 17.24 -7.26
CA ALA A 176 21.29 18.65 -6.92
C ALA A 176 21.07 19.54 -8.15
N SER A 177 21.81 19.29 -9.24
CA SER A 177 21.64 20.01 -10.51
C SER A 177 20.33 19.66 -11.21
N ASN A 178 19.90 18.39 -11.13
CA ASN A 178 18.61 17.92 -11.63
C ASN A 178 17.45 18.61 -10.89
N THR A 179 17.46 18.63 -9.55
CA THR A 179 16.48 19.35 -8.75
C THR A 179 16.42 20.84 -9.09
N ALA A 180 17.57 21.50 -9.33
CA ALA A 180 17.59 22.90 -9.73
C ALA A 180 16.90 23.12 -11.10
N VAL A 181 17.13 22.23 -12.07
CA VAL A 181 16.44 22.25 -13.36
C VAL A 181 14.94 22.04 -13.16
N ILE A 182 14.53 21.06 -12.35
CA ILE A 182 13.12 20.77 -12.02
C ILE A 182 12.44 22.03 -11.46
N VAL A 183 13.01 22.64 -10.42
CA VAL A 183 12.43 23.83 -9.76
C VAL A 183 12.33 25.01 -10.72
N SER A 184 13.27 25.17 -11.66
CA SER A 184 13.20 26.22 -12.69
C SER A 184 11.96 26.11 -13.60
N ARG A 185 11.37 24.92 -13.67
CA ARG A 185 10.14 24.64 -14.43
C ARG A 185 8.87 24.88 -13.63
N GLN A 186 8.97 25.24 -12.35
CA GLN A 186 7.84 25.55 -11.48
C GLN A 186 6.73 24.47 -11.52
N PRO A 187 7.05 23.18 -11.31
CA PRO A 187 6.04 22.15 -11.24
C PRO A 187 5.16 22.34 -10.00
N GLU A 188 3.96 21.81 -10.06
CA GLU A 188 2.98 21.85 -8.97
C GLU A 188 3.01 20.59 -8.11
N LEU A 189 3.56 19.50 -8.65
CA LEU A 189 3.77 18.23 -7.96
C LEU A 189 5.09 17.61 -8.40
N LEU A 190 5.73 16.89 -7.48
CA LEU A 190 6.89 16.04 -7.72
C LEU A 190 6.52 14.60 -7.37
N LEU A 191 6.74 13.66 -8.29
CA LEU A 191 6.39 12.25 -8.11
C LEU A 191 7.67 11.42 -8.08
N PHE A 192 7.89 10.67 -7.00
CA PHE A 192 9.03 9.77 -6.83
C PHE A 192 8.57 8.33 -7.04
N ALA A 193 9.09 7.67 -8.06
CA ALA A 193 8.77 6.26 -8.31
C ALA A 193 9.70 5.32 -7.54
N GLY A 194 9.95 5.57 -6.24
CA GLY A 194 10.75 4.72 -5.37
C GLY A 194 12.25 5.01 -5.34
N ASP A 195 12.93 4.28 -4.44
CA ASP A 195 14.36 4.35 -4.15
C ASP A 195 14.84 5.77 -3.86
N LEU A 196 14.30 6.31 -2.76
CA LEU A 196 14.54 7.68 -2.33
C LEU A 196 15.90 7.79 -1.64
N ALA A 197 16.12 6.98 -0.60
CA ALA A 197 17.38 6.86 0.13
C ALA A 197 18.03 5.51 -0.20
N GLU A 198 19.36 5.45 -0.29
CA GLU A 198 20.08 4.21 -0.64
C GLU A 198 19.74 3.06 0.31
N MET A 199 19.72 3.30 1.62
CA MET A 199 19.38 2.25 2.57
C MET A 199 18.30 2.77 3.49
N GLY A 200 17.06 2.40 3.22
CA GLY A 200 15.88 2.83 3.98
C GLY A 200 16.01 2.54 5.48
N SER A 201 16.70 1.48 5.89
CA SER A 201 16.95 1.20 7.32
C SER A 201 18.03 2.09 7.97
N LYS A 202 18.84 2.80 7.17
CA LYS A 202 19.85 3.76 7.64
C LYS A 202 19.30 5.17 7.76
N GLN A 203 19.36 5.73 8.96
CA GLN A 203 18.89 7.09 9.18
C GLN A 203 19.80 8.15 8.55
N VAL A 204 21.11 7.89 8.46
CA VAL A 204 22.05 8.81 7.81
C VAL A 204 21.77 9.02 6.31
N ASP A 205 21.17 8.04 5.64
CA ASP A 205 20.81 8.10 4.23
C ASP A 205 19.54 8.95 4.04
N TRP A 206 18.55 8.78 4.92
CA TRP A 206 17.39 9.68 5.00
C TRP A 206 17.78 11.12 5.33
N ASP A 207 18.76 11.31 6.20
CA ASP A 207 19.27 12.64 6.50
C ASP A 207 19.82 13.27 5.20
N GLU A 208 20.63 12.54 4.42
CA GLU A 208 21.13 13.01 3.13
C GLU A 208 19.98 13.32 2.16
N PHE A 209 18.98 12.43 2.04
CA PHE A 209 17.79 12.66 1.22
C PHE A 209 17.14 14.01 1.51
N TRP A 210 16.96 14.32 2.79
CA TRP A 210 16.33 15.57 3.21
C TRP A 210 17.23 16.79 3.01
N ARG A 211 18.56 16.65 2.91
CA ARG A 211 19.41 17.80 2.53
C ARG A 211 19.10 18.31 1.13
N HIS A 212 18.77 17.40 0.21
CA HIS A 212 18.42 17.72 -1.18
C HIS A 212 16.98 18.17 -1.34
N ASN A 213 16.06 17.69 -0.50
CA ASN A 213 14.64 17.93 -0.72
C ASN A 213 14.05 19.00 0.22
N ALA A 214 14.48 19.06 1.48
CA ALA A 214 14.04 20.04 2.47
C ALA A 214 15.21 20.42 3.39
N GLY A 215 16.26 21.04 2.82
CA GLY A 215 17.49 21.26 3.55
C GLY A 215 18.50 22.19 2.87
N PRO A 216 19.78 22.10 3.25
CA PRO A 216 20.79 23.08 2.86
C PRO A 216 21.33 22.93 1.43
N ILE A 217 21.14 21.80 0.75
CA ILE A 217 21.58 21.64 -0.65
C ILE A 217 20.52 22.24 -1.57
N ASN A 218 19.27 21.84 -1.34
CA ASN A 218 18.10 22.25 -2.11
C ASN A 218 16.88 22.18 -1.17
N ASP A 219 15.82 22.90 -1.54
CA ASP A 219 14.59 22.99 -0.74
C ASP A 219 13.32 23.05 -1.61
N PRO A 220 13.17 22.18 -2.64
CA PRO A 220 11.92 22.11 -3.40
C PRO A 220 10.72 21.85 -2.48
N ALA A 221 10.96 21.20 -1.34
CA ALA A 221 9.90 20.63 -0.54
C ALA A 221 9.11 21.57 0.33
N GLY A 222 9.69 22.73 0.63
CA GLY A 222 8.91 23.79 1.24
C GLY A 222 7.87 24.40 0.31
N SER A 223 7.88 24.10 -0.99
CA SER A 223 6.93 24.71 -1.93
C SER A 223 6.07 23.73 -2.69
N ILE A 224 6.63 22.58 -3.05
CA ILE A 224 6.04 21.66 -4.02
C ILE A 224 5.78 20.33 -3.29
N PRO A 225 4.54 19.82 -3.26
CA PRO A 225 4.26 18.51 -2.69
C PRO A 225 5.00 17.41 -3.43
N PHE A 226 5.65 16.51 -2.67
CA PHE A 226 6.14 15.22 -3.19
C PHE A 226 5.16 14.14 -2.83
N LEU A 227 4.97 13.25 -3.77
CA LEU A 227 4.26 12.00 -3.63
C LEU A 227 5.22 10.91 -4.03
N ALA A 228 5.25 9.83 -3.27
CA ALA A 228 6.19 8.75 -3.50
C ALA A 228 5.46 7.40 -3.50
N SER A 229 6.02 6.47 -4.26
CA SER A 229 5.89 5.04 -4.01
C SER A 229 7.15 4.55 -3.29
N PRO A 230 7.07 3.50 -2.45
CA PRO A 230 8.26 2.85 -1.93
C PRO A 230 8.93 2.00 -3.02
N GLY A 231 10.25 2.01 -3.06
CA GLY A 231 11.09 1.07 -3.79
C GLY A 231 11.71 0.02 -2.89
N ASN A 232 12.59 -0.82 -3.45
CA ASN A 232 13.18 -1.90 -2.66
C ASN A 232 14.19 -1.33 -1.66
N HIS A 233 14.82 -0.20 -1.94
CA HIS A 233 15.73 0.46 -1.01
C HIS A 233 15.00 1.06 0.20
N GLU A 234 13.71 1.38 0.11
CA GLU A 234 12.90 1.74 1.30
C GLU A 234 12.78 0.59 2.30
N TYR A 235 12.84 -0.66 1.83
CA TYR A 235 12.92 -1.86 2.67
C TYR A 235 14.38 -2.18 3.04
N HIS A 236 15.28 -2.27 2.05
CA HIS A 236 16.72 -2.54 2.10
C HIS A 236 17.17 -3.83 2.82
N ASP A 237 16.86 -4.03 4.11
CA ASP A 237 17.30 -5.20 4.88
C ASP A 237 16.24 -6.30 4.87
N TYR A 238 16.19 -7.04 3.77
CA TYR A 238 15.11 -7.94 3.41
C TYR A 238 15.00 -9.23 4.28
N GLY A 239 15.98 -9.54 5.12
CA GLY A 239 16.08 -10.84 5.80
C GLY A 239 15.29 -11.01 7.12
N SER A 240 14.53 -9.99 7.58
CA SER A 240 13.76 -10.02 8.84
C SER A 240 12.83 -8.79 8.99
N GLU A 241 12.31 -8.50 10.20
CA GLU A 241 11.64 -7.24 10.60
C GLU A 241 12.44 -5.97 10.21
N ALA A 242 13.72 -6.11 9.87
CA ALA A 242 14.58 -5.01 9.42
C ALA A 242 14.05 -4.31 8.14
N GLY A 243 13.39 -5.01 7.21
CA GLY A 243 12.74 -4.38 6.06
C GLY A 243 11.64 -3.40 6.48
N GLU A 244 10.91 -3.79 7.52
CA GLU A 244 9.89 -2.95 8.13
C GLU A 244 10.48 -1.80 8.98
N VAL A 245 11.77 -1.82 9.33
CA VAL A 245 12.44 -0.64 9.93
C VAL A 245 12.53 0.48 8.91
N GLY A 246 12.98 0.19 7.69
CA GLY A 246 13.09 1.19 6.65
C GLY A 246 11.72 1.73 6.24
N MET A 247 10.76 0.83 6.08
CA MET A 247 9.40 1.21 5.72
C MET A 247 8.70 2.09 6.78
N ARG A 248 8.96 1.86 8.08
CA ARG A 248 8.48 2.76 9.15
C ARG A 248 9.09 4.15 9.09
N LYS A 249 10.34 4.28 8.64
CA LYS A 249 10.97 5.59 8.40
C LYS A 249 10.27 6.29 7.24
N TYR A 250 10.07 5.63 6.11
CA TYR A 250 9.29 6.16 4.99
C TYR A 250 7.92 6.65 5.44
N LEU A 251 7.12 5.80 6.11
CA LEU A 251 5.76 6.14 6.55
C LEU A 251 5.73 7.27 7.60
N SER A 252 6.87 7.58 8.20
CA SER A 252 7.00 8.71 9.12
C SER A 252 7.37 10.00 8.40
N TYR A 253 8.04 9.91 7.26
CA TYR A 253 8.47 11.07 6.49
C TYR A 253 7.35 11.65 5.61
N PHE A 254 6.43 10.81 5.17
CA PHE A 254 5.36 11.20 4.27
C PHE A 254 4.00 11.17 4.95
N GLU A 255 3.08 11.99 4.44
CA GLU A 255 1.66 11.90 4.79
C GLU A 255 0.87 11.99 3.50
N PHE A 256 0.13 10.94 3.19
CA PHE A 256 -0.73 10.85 2.02
C PHE A 256 -2.20 10.66 2.43
N ALA A 257 -3.10 10.62 1.44
CA ALA A 257 -4.46 10.19 1.72
C ALA A 257 -4.45 8.69 2.01
N THR A 258 -5.10 8.26 3.09
CA THR A 258 -5.29 6.85 3.39
C THR A 258 -6.03 6.18 2.24
N ASN A 259 -5.65 4.95 1.89
CA ASN A 259 -6.29 4.21 0.79
C ASN A 259 -7.73 3.75 1.09
N GLY A 260 -8.20 3.90 2.34
CA GLY A 260 -9.58 3.60 2.73
C GLY A 260 -9.90 2.11 2.72
N THR A 261 -8.90 1.25 2.58
CA THR A 261 -9.05 -0.20 2.62
C THR A 261 -9.00 -0.72 4.07
N SER A 262 -9.35 -1.99 4.26
CA SER A 262 -9.32 -2.68 5.56
C SER A 262 -7.92 -3.11 6.03
N VAL A 263 -6.84 -2.73 5.31
CA VAL A 263 -5.48 -3.06 5.74
C VAL A 263 -5.14 -2.40 7.07
N ALA A 264 -4.21 -3.01 7.81
CA ALA A 264 -3.76 -2.51 9.09
C ALA A 264 -3.24 -1.06 9.00
N ALA A 265 -3.33 -0.31 10.10
CA ALA A 265 -2.98 1.11 10.13
C ALA A 265 -1.52 1.39 9.72
N ASP A 266 -0.59 0.47 9.98
CA ASP A 266 0.83 0.53 9.61
C ASP A 266 1.12 0.08 8.16
N GLN A 267 0.07 -0.23 7.40
CA GLN A 267 0.09 -0.53 5.96
C GLN A 267 -0.66 0.51 5.13
N GLN A 268 -1.36 1.44 5.79
CA GLN A 268 -1.94 2.59 5.11
C GLN A 268 -0.84 3.43 4.47
N GLU A 269 -1.16 4.13 3.37
CA GLU A 269 -0.26 5.03 2.65
C GLU A 269 0.94 4.38 1.93
N ARG A 270 1.09 3.04 1.96
CA ARG A 270 2.02 2.30 1.07
C ARG A 270 1.57 2.34 -0.38
N PHE A 271 0.26 2.32 -0.58
CA PHE A 271 -0.41 2.65 -1.82
C PHE A 271 -1.47 3.71 -1.53
N HIS A 272 -1.60 4.68 -2.43
CA HIS A 272 -2.44 5.85 -2.23
C HIS A 272 -2.77 6.52 -3.57
N ARG A 273 -3.74 7.43 -3.53
CA ARG A 273 -4.23 8.15 -4.70
C ARG A 273 -4.20 9.65 -4.46
N LEU A 274 -3.87 10.40 -5.51
CA LEU A 274 -4.13 11.82 -5.60
C LEU A 274 -4.85 12.16 -6.90
N ASP A 275 -5.93 12.94 -6.79
CA ASP A 275 -6.50 13.66 -7.92
C ASP A 275 -5.99 15.10 -7.91
N TYR A 276 -5.53 15.59 -9.06
CA TYR A 276 -5.04 16.96 -9.20
C TYR A 276 -5.41 17.50 -10.58
N GLY A 277 -6.43 18.36 -10.65
CA GLY A 277 -6.99 18.80 -11.92
C GLY A 277 -7.51 17.60 -12.73
N ARG A 278 -7.08 17.49 -13.99
CA ARG A 278 -7.48 16.41 -14.91
C ARG A 278 -6.55 15.19 -14.89
N ALA A 279 -5.82 15.00 -13.79
CA ALA A 279 -4.94 13.86 -13.59
C ALA A 279 -5.31 13.09 -12.33
N THR A 280 -5.28 11.76 -12.43
CA THR A 280 -5.29 10.83 -11.31
C THR A 280 -3.95 10.13 -11.22
N PHE A 281 -3.33 10.18 -10.04
CA PHE A 281 -2.08 9.50 -9.73
C PHE A 281 -2.37 8.34 -8.77
N LEU A 282 -1.98 7.13 -9.15
CA LEU A 282 -2.16 5.90 -8.39
C LEU A 282 -0.80 5.35 -8.02
N PHE A 283 -0.42 5.50 -6.75
CA PHE A 283 0.86 5.03 -6.21
C PHE A 283 0.69 3.62 -5.66
N LEU A 284 1.55 2.71 -6.09
CA LEU A 284 1.56 1.31 -5.67
C LEU A 284 2.88 0.96 -5.00
N ASP A 285 2.80 0.06 -4.03
CA ASP A 285 3.94 -0.66 -3.49
C ASP A 285 3.98 -2.04 -4.14
N LEU A 286 4.92 -2.22 -5.07
CA LEU A 286 5.10 -3.48 -5.80
C LEU A 286 6.35 -4.20 -5.33
N ASN A 287 6.75 -4.04 -4.07
CA ASN A 287 7.95 -4.70 -3.55
C ASN A 287 7.72 -6.15 -3.16
N ASN A 288 6.53 -6.74 -3.30
CA ASN A 288 6.30 -8.12 -2.90
C ASN A 288 5.24 -8.83 -3.75
N GLY A 289 5.39 -10.13 -3.94
CA GLY A 289 4.36 -11.01 -4.46
C GLY A 289 4.28 -12.34 -3.69
N PRO A 290 3.51 -13.32 -4.17
CA PRO A 290 3.32 -14.57 -3.44
C PRO A 290 4.63 -15.36 -3.27
N ASP A 291 5.01 -15.67 -2.02
CA ASP A 291 6.29 -16.35 -1.67
C ASP A 291 6.45 -17.69 -2.42
N GLY A 292 5.34 -18.37 -2.69
CA GLY A 292 5.29 -19.68 -3.34
C GLY A 292 5.48 -19.66 -4.86
N ASP A 293 5.49 -18.49 -5.50
CA ASP A 293 5.56 -18.34 -6.95
C ASP A 293 6.51 -17.21 -7.35
N ALA A 294 7.79 -17.55 -7.51
CA ALA A 294 8.83 -16.61 -7.93
C ALA A 294 8.56 -15.92 -9.27
N ALA A 295 7.63 -16.40 -10.12
CA ALA A 295 7.28 -15.70 -11.36
C ALA A 295 6.32 -14.51 -11.11
N LYS A 296 5.72 -14.44 -9.92
CA LYS A 296 4.74 -13.43 -9.50
C LYS A 296 5.24 -12.55 -8.35
N ASP A 297 6.49 -12.71 -7.97
CA ASP A 297 7.12 -11.99 -6.87
C ASP A 297 8.18 -11.05 -7.41
N THR A 298 8.11 -9.78 -7.05
CA THR A 298 9.04 -8.74 -7.46
C THR A 298 10.25 -8.63 -6.52
N ASN A 299 10.23 -9.23 -5.33
CA ASN A 299 11.35 -9.21 -4.40
C ASN A 299 11.43 -10.51 -3.60
N ARG A 300 12.27 -11.40 -4.08
CA ARG A 300 12.47 -12.73 -3.51
C ARG A 300 13.21 -12.75 -2.17
N TYR A 301 13.65 -11.59 -1.71
CA TYR A 301 14.25 -11.46 -0.40
C TYR A 301 13.22 -11.12 0.66
N LEU A 302 12.10 -10.50 0.29
CA LEU A 302 10.99 -10.29 1.21
C LEU A 302 10.21 -11.59 1.42
N ASN A 303 9.54 -11.67 2.57
CA ASN A 303 8.76 -12.83 2.96
C ASN A 303 7.46 -12.38 3.61
N GLU A 304 6.33 -12.93 3.17
CA GLU A 304 4.98 -12.58 3.64
C GLU A 304 4.82 -12.72 5.17
N ALA A 305 5.59 -13.61 5.82
CA ALA A 305 5.53 -13.79 7.27
C ALA A 305 6.31 -12.72 8.07
N THR A 306 7.20 -11.96 7.42
CA THR A 306 8.13 -11.04 8.11
C THR A 306 8.05 -9.59 7.64
N CYS A 307 7.57 -9.35 6.42
CA CYS A 307 7.30 -8.02 5.90
C CYS A 307 5.79 -7.78 5.74
N ARG A 308 5.40 -6.52 5.57
CA ARG A 308 4.02 -6.10 5.34
C ARG A 308 3.86 -5.37 4.00
N ALA A 309 4.78 -5.62 3.07
CA ALA A 309 4.64 -5.17 1.70
C ALA A 309 3.38 -5.79 1.08
N PRO A 310 2.47 -5.00 0.48
CA PRO A 310 1.23 -5.51 -0.06
C PRO A 310 1.49 -6.39 -1.28
N LEU A 311 0.69 -7.45 -1.41
CA LEU A 311 0.61 -8.21 -2.64
C LEU A 311 -0.13 -7.40 -3.73
N PHE A 312 -0.07 -7.88 -4.97
CA PHE A 312 -0.76 -7.26 -6.11
C PHE A 312 -1.53 -8.27 -6.99
N ASP A 313 -1.73 -9.49 -6.50
CA ASP A 313 -2.62 -10.47 -7.14
C ASP A 313 -4.10 -10.12 -6.90
N GLU A 314 -5.01 -10.80 -7.59
CA GLU A 314 -6.47 -10.54 -7.62
C GLU A 314 -7.16 -10.60 -6.24
N THR A 315 -6.57 -11.30 -5.28
CA THR A 315 -7.13 -11.42 -3.93
C THR A 315 -6.64 -10.32 -2.98
N SER A 316 -5.62 -9.57 -3.37
CA SER A 316 -5.00 -8.54 -2.53
C SER A 316 -5.84 -7.27 -2.43
N ALA A 317 -5.81 -6.62 -1.25
CA ALA A 317 -6.48 -5.35 -1.02
C ALA A 317 -5.98 -4.24 -1.97
N GLN A 318 -4.66 -4.21 -2.25
CA GLN A 318 -4.07 -3.23 -3.17
C GLN A 318 -4.61 -3.42 -4.60
N ARG A 319 -4.72 -4.65 -5.10
CA ARG A 319 -5.23 -4.92 -6.45
C ARG A 319 -6.71 -4.56 -6.60
N GLN A 320 -7.54 -4.92 -5.62
CA GLN A 320 -8.96 -4.59 -5.62
C GLN A 320 -9.18 -3.08 -5.53
N TRP A 321 -8.39 -2.42 -4.67
CA TRP A 321 -8.37 -0.97 -4.57
C TRP A 321 -7.96 -0.32 -5.89
N LEU A 322 -6.89 -0.80 -6.52
CA LEU A 322 -6.39 -0.29 -7.80
C LEU A 322 -7.45 -0.37 -8.90
N GLU A 323 -8.13 -1.51 -9.05
CA GLU A 323 -9.21 -1.67 -10.03
C GLU A 323 -10.35 -0.66 -9.79
N ALA A 324 -10.76 -0.47 -8.53
CA ALA A 324 -11.78 0.51 -8.19
C ALA A 324 -11.34 1.95 -8.51
N GLN A 325 -10.07 2.30 -8.24
CA GLN A 325 -9.54 3.64 -8.54
C GLN A 325 -9.41 3.89 -10.04
N LEU A 326 -9.01 2.88 -10.81
CA LEU A 326 -8.93 2.94 -12.27
C LEU A 326 -10.31 3.16 -12.89
N ALA A 327 -11.30 2.38 -12.45
CA ALA A 327 -12.67 2.52 -12.92
C ALA A 327 -13.24 3.92 -12.60
N ASP A 328 -12.95 4.46 -11.42
CA ASP A 328 -13.36 5.81 -11.05
C ASP A 328 -12.67 6.89 -11.89
N ALA A 329 -11.36 6.80 -12.09
CA ALA A 329 -10.60 7.76 -12.88
C ALA A 329 -11.01 7.75 -14.36
N GLN A 330 -11.27 6.58 -14.93
CA GLN A 330 -11.79 6.41 -16.29
C GLN A 330 -13.14 7.12 -16.45
N ARG A 331 -14.08 6.89 -15.52
CA ARG A 331 -15.39 7.57 -15.55
C ARG A 331 -15.30 9.08 -15.48
N ARG A 332 -14.29 9.61 -14.79
CA ARG A 332 -14.04 11.06 -14.65
C ARG A 332 -13.17 11.62 -15.78
N ASP A 333 -12.94 10.84 -16.84
CA ASP A 333 -12.23 11.26 -18.06
C ASP A 333 -10.81 11.83 -17.76
N GLN A 334 -10.14 11.20 -16.79
CA GLN A 334 -8.85 11.63 -16.26
C GLN A 334 -7.70 11.05 -17.08
N PHE A 335 -6.58 11.79 -17.15
CA PHE A 335 -5.30 11.14 -17.44
C PHE A 335 -4.88 10.33 -16.21
N ILE A 336 -4.65 9.03 -16.39
CA ILE A 336 -4.37 8.11 -15.29
C ILE A 336 -2.90 7.72 -15.31
N PHE A 337 -2.17 8.11 -14.27
CA PHE A 337 -0.77 7.77 -14.08
C PHE A 337 -0.64 6.75 -12.95
N VAL A 338 -0.05 5.60 -13.26
CA VAL A 338 0.34 4.61 -12.26
C VAL A 338 1.80 4.86 -11.91
N VAL A 339 2.11 4.93 -10.61
CA VAL A 339 3.46 5.16 -10.10
C VAL A 339 3.84 3.98 -9.21
N SER A 340 4.96 3.34 -9.49
CA SER A 340 5.52 2.26 -8.66
C SER A 340 6.99 2.10 -8.96
N HIS A 341 7.73 1.40 -8.11
CA HIS A 341 9.18 1.35 -8.29
C HIS A 341 9.68 0.40 -9.38
N GLN A 342 9.36 -0.89 -9.27
CA GLN A 342 9.87 -1.88 -10.21
C GLN A 342 9.32 -1.65 -11.63
N CYS A 343 10.22 -1.56 -12.62
CA CYS A 343 9.83 -1.41 -14.01
C CYS A 343 9.50 -2.76 -14.67
N PRO A 344 8.25 -3.00 -15.12
CA PRO A 344 7.86 -4.29 -15.71
C PRO A 344 8.42 -4.51 -17.13
N TYR A 345 8.79 -3.46 -17.84
CA TYR A 345 9.34 -3.49 -19.19
C TYR A 345 10.60 -2.66 -19.24
N SER A 346 11.72 -3.33 -19.01
CA SER A 346 13.05 -2.73 -19.02
C SER A 346 14.07 -3.72 -19.60
N VAL A 347 15.09 -3.19 -20.27
CA VAL A 347 16.26 -3.92 -20.76
C VAL A 347 17.43 -3.93 -19.76
N GLY A 348 17.25 -3.27 -18.61
CA GLY A 348 18.22 -3.17 -17.53
C GLY A 348 18.45 -4.49 -16.79
N TYR A 349 19.14 -4.39 -15.65
CA TYR A 349 19.48 -5.54 -14.82
C TYR A 349 18.22 -6.22 -14.29
N HIS A 350 17.33 -5.45 -13.65
CA HIS A 350 16.11 -5.84 -12.96
C HIS A 350 14.90 -6.06 -13.88
N GLY A 351 15.02 -5.65 -15.15
CA GLY A 351 14.15 -6.12 -16.23
C GLY A 351 14.28 -7.61 -16.55
N ARG A 352 15.22 -8.35 -15.92
CA ARG A 352 15.38 -9.81 -16.03
C ARG A 352 14.28 -10.61 -15.37
N PHE A 353 14.00 -11.83 -15.83
CA PHE A 353 13.07 -12.70 -15.12
C PHE A 353 13.70 -13.18 -13.80
N ASN A 354 12.88 -13.45 -12.79
CA ASN A 354 13.40 -14.00 -11.53
C ASN A 354 14.20 -15.29 -11.74
N GLY A 355 15.37 -15.34 -11.10
CA GLY A 355 16.33 -16.43 -11.22
C GLY A 355 17.22 -16.36 -12.47
N GLU A 356 16.92 -15.51 -13.45
CA GLU A 356 17.76 -15.30 -14.63
C GLU A 356 19.07 -14.64 -14.21
N ASN A 357 20.18 -15.39 -14.26
CA ASN A 357 21.50 -14.94 -13.81
C ASN A 357 21.53 -14.40 -12.36
N GLY A 358 20.70 -14.95 -11.48
CA GLY A 358 20.66 -14.58 -10.07
C GLY A 358 19.76 -13.39 -9.73
N GLU A 359 18.98 -12.88 -10.69
CA GLU A 359 17.98 -11.83 -10.44
C GLU A 359 16.96 -12.25 -9.36
N ALA A 360 16.67 -11.34 -8.44
CA ALA A 360 15.79 -11.55 -7.29
C ALA A 360 14.85 -10.36 -7.00
N LEU A 361 15.05 -9.23 -7.68
CA LEU A 361 14.29 -7.99 -7.58
C LEU A 361 13.58 -7.69 -8.92
N SER A 362 13.11 -8.73 -9.61
CA SER A 362 12.60 -8.57 -10.98
C SER A 362 11.33 -7.72 -11.05
N GLY A 363 11.31 -6.71 -11.92
CA GLY A 363 10.06 -6.00 -12.22
C GLY A 363 9.08 -6.78 -13.10
N THR A 364 9.50 -7.90 -13.70
CA THR A 364 8.69 -8.62 -14.70
C THR A 364 7.38 -9.20 -14.16
N ALA A 365 7.29 -9.48 -12.86
CA ALA A 365 6.07 -9.93 -12.20
C ALA A 365 4.95 -8.87 -12.25
N GLY A 366 5.31 -7.57 -12.26
CA GLY A 366 4.36 -6.47 -12.38
C GLY A 366 3.56 -6.47 -13.69
N ARG A 367 4.02 -7.20 -14.73
CA ARG A 367 3.29 -7.38 -16.00
C ARG A 367 1.89 -7.97 -15.81
N ALA A 368 1.63 -8.65 -14.69
CA ALA A 368 0.31 -9.15 -14.34
C ALA A 368 -0.76 -8.03 -14.24
N LEU A 369 -0.35 -6.78 -13.98
CA LEU A 369 -1.26 -5.63 -13.91
C LEU A 369 -1.61 -5.04 -15.28
N VAL A 370 -0.82 -5.30 -16.32
CA VAL A 370 -0.99 -4.68 -17.66
C VAL A 370 -2.40 -4.88 -18.24
N PRO A 371 -3.02 -6.07 -18.21
CA PRO A 371 -4.38 -6.23 -18.73
C PRO A 371 -5.40 -5.34 -18.02
N LEU A 372 -5.25 -5.16 -16.70
CA LEU A 372 -6.09 -4.26 -15.91
C LEU A 372 -5.88 -2.80 -16.32
N LEU A 373 -4.62 -2.37 -16.44
CA LEU A 373 -4.28 -0.99 -16.80
C LEU A 373 -4.77 -0.62 -18.20
N LEU A 374 -4.60 -1.51 -19.18
CA LEU A 374 -5.11 -1.30 -20.55
C LEU A 374 -6.64 -1.26 -20.56
N ARG A 375 -7.31 -2.17 -19.83
CA ARG A 375 -8.78 -2.23 -19.74
C ARG A 375 -9.40 -0.91 -19.30
N TYR A 376 -8.75 -0.16 -18.41
CA TYR A 376 -9.25 1.12 -17.90
C TYR A 376 -8.58 2.34 -18.55
N GLY A 377 -7.85 2.16 -19.65
CA GLY A 377 -7.28 3.29 -20.40
C GLY A 377 -6.18 4.04 -19.66
N ALA A 378 -5.37 3.36 -18.83
CA ALA A 378 -4.28 4.01 -18.11
C ALA A 378 -3.29 4.69 -19.06
N THR A 379 -2.96 5.95 -18.78
CA THR A 379 -2.16 6.83 -19.66
C THR A 379 -0.69 6.43 -19.64
N ALA A 380 -0.09 6.35 -18.45
CA ALA A 380 1.29 5.94 -18.31
C ALA A 380 1.56 5.24 -16.97
N TRP A 381 2.51 4.31 -16.98
CA TRP A 381 3.13 3.71 -15.82
C TRP A 381 4.54 4.32 -15.67
N LEU A 382 4.74 5.08 -14.60
CA LEU A 382 5.97 5.77 -14.25
C LEU A 382 6.72 4.94 -13.21
N ALA A 383 7.89 4.40 -13.57
CA ALA A 383 8.69 3.52 -12.74
C ALA A 383 10.17 3.94 -12.71
N GLY A 384 11.01 3.15 -12.02
CA GLY A 384 12.46 3.35 -11.91
C GLY A 384 13.19 2.00 -11.85
N HIS A 385 14.05 1.84 -10.84
CA HIS A 385 14.71 0.60 -10.41
C HIS A 385 15.91 0.16 -11.25
N ASP A 386 15.85 0.32 -12.56
CA ASP A 386 16.89 -0.16 -13.47
C ASP A 386 17.99 0.88 -13.73
N GLU A 387 17.84 2.08 -13.16
CA GLU A 387 18.74 3.23 -13.27
C GLU A 387 18.99 3.68 -14.73
N LEU A 388 17.91 3.69 -15.53
CA LEU A 388 17.92 4.08 -16.94
C LEU A 388 16.94 5.21 -17.23
N TYR A 389 17.03 5.74 -18.45
CA TYR A 389 15.87 6.28 -19.14
C TYR A 389 15.49 5.34 -20.27
N GLU A 390 14.33 4.73 -20.13
CA GLU A 390 13.72 3.84 -21.12
C GLU A 390 12.22 4.12 -21.21
N HIS A 391 11.69 3.99 -22.41
CA HIS A 391 10.28 4.13 -22.70
C HIS A 391 9.81 2.96 -23.55
N SER A 392 8.79 2.26 -23.05
CA SER A 392 8.10 1.15 -23.69
C SER A 392 6.63 1.49 -23.93
N VAL A 393 6.04 0.94 -24.99
CA VAL A 393 4.60 1.10 -25.29
C VAL A 393 3.94 -0.25 -25.47
N LEU A 394 2.79 -0.40 -24.81
CA LEU A 394 1.93 -1.58 -24.92
C LEU A 394 0.59 -1.18 -25.52
N HIS A 395 0.06 -2.02 -26.40
CA HIS A 395 -1.23 -1.80 -27.04
C HIS A 395 -2.25 -2.84 -26.57
N GLY A 396 -3.51 -2.42 -26.46
CA GLY A 396 -4.63 -3.27 -26.13
C GLY A 396 -5.96 -2.55 -26.33
N ASP A 397 -6.99 -3.03 -25.63
CA ASP A 397 -8.32 -2.44 -25.68
C ASP A 397 -8.70 -1.87 -24.30
N GLU A 398 -9.14 -0.62 -24.31
CA GLU A 398 -9.88 -0.02 -23.20
C GLU A 398 -11.34 -0.46 -23.30
N ILE A 399 -11.95 -0.84 -22.18
CA ILE A 399 -13.37 -1.14 -22.08
C ILE A 399 -14.04 0.02 -21.36
N LEU A 400 -14.93 0.73 -22.06
CA LEU A 400 -15.68 1.86 -21.53
C LEU A 400 -16.83 1.37 -20.62
N PRO A 401 -17.36 2.22 -19.72
CA PRO A 401 -18.49 1.87 -18.84
C PRO A 401 -19.73 1.32 -19.57
N GLY A 402 -19.94 1.70 -20.84
CA GLY A 402 -21.02 1.18 -21.68
C GLY A 402 -20.74 -0.15 -22.38
N GLY A 403 -19.57 -0.77 -22.14
CA GLY A 403 -19.13 -2.02 -22.77
C GLY A 403 -18.54 -1.87 -24.18
N ALA A 404 -18.54 -0.65 -24.73
CA ALA A 404 -17.80 -0.35 -25.96
C ALA A 404 -16.29 -0.39 -25.72
N THR A 405 -15.52 -0.64 -26.78
CA THR A 405 -14.06 -0.71 -26.69
C THR A 405 -13.37 0.37 -27.53
N ASN A 406 -12.31 0.95 -26.97
CA ASN A 406 -11.40 1.85 -27.67
C ASN A 406 -10.02 1.19 -27.78
N ALA A 407 -9.24 1.56 -28.80
CA ALA A 407 -7.83 1.21 -28.82
C ALA A 407 -7.11 1.95 -27.69
N ALA A 408 -6.38 1.23 -26.86
CA ALA A 408 -5.61 1.77 -25.74
C ALA A 408 -4.12 1.59 -25.97
N SER A 409 -3.33 2.53 -25.46
CA SER A 409 -1.89 2.40 -25.36
C SER A 409 -1.43 2.79 -23.96
N LEU A 410 -0.65 1.91 -23.32
CA LEU A 410 -0.01 2.16 -22.04
C LEU A 410 1.46 2.49 -22.29
N HIS A 411 1.86 3.71 -21.93
CA HIS A 411 3.25 4.12 -21.94
C HIS A 411 3.92 3.71 -20.63
N VAL A 412 5.03 2.98 -20.66
CA VAL A 412 5.77 2.53 -19.47
C VAL A 412 7.15 3.17 -19.52
N TYR A 413 7.51 3.90 -18.47
CA TYR A 413 8.79 4.58 -18.37
C TYR A 413 9.62 4.01 -17.21
N ASP A 414 10.90 3.79 -17.47
CA ASP A 414 11.93 3.77 -16.44
C ASP A 414 12.53 5.18 -16.34
N LEU A 415 12.44 5.76 -15.15
CA LEU A 415 12.88 7.11 -14.81
C LEU A 415 13.97 7.11 -13.73
N GLY A 416 14.73 6.02 -13.59
CA GLY A 416 15.77 5.83 -12.57
C GLY A 416 17.06 6.62 -12.78
N MET A 417 16.99 7.76 -13.44
CA MET A 417 18.16 8.61 -13.71
C MET A 417 18.17 9.88 -12.83
N ALA A 418 17.56 9.87 -11.65
CA ALA A 418 17.47 11.10 -10.85
C ALA A 418 18.79 11.52 -10.23
N GLY A 419 19.50 10.57 -9.59
CA GLY A 419 20.63 10.90 -8.73
C GLY A 419 21.65 9.79 -8.50
N ASP A 420 21.26 8.53 -8.56
CA ASP A 420 22.18 7.42 -8.32
C ASP A 420 22.93 7.00 -9.58
N GLY A 421 22.64 5.81 -10.13
CA GLY A 421 23.34 5.26 -11.26
C GLY A 421 22.91 5.83 -12.60
N LEU A 422 23.73 5.48 -13.59
CA LEU A 422 23.44 5.61 -15.00
C LEU A 422 23.79 4.28 -15.63
N ARG A 423 23.05 3.22 -15.30
CA ARG A 423 23.37 1.84 -15.71
C ARG A 423 23.30 1.68 -17.23
N GLY A 424 23.91 0.62 -17.74
CA GLY A 424 23.76 0.19 -19.12
C GLY A 424 22.65 -0.84 -19.27
N GLN A 425 22.36 -1.22 -20.51
CA GLN A 425 21.54 -2.40 -20.76
C GLN A 425 22.28 -3.66 -20.29
N VAL A 426 21.57 -4.67 -19.81
CA VAL A 426 22.18 -5.99 -19.56
C VAL A 426 21.59 -7.08 -20.44
N ARG A 427 20.40 -6.85 -20.99
CA ARG A 427 19.81 -7.76 -21.96
C ARG A 427 20.34 -7.46 -23.37
N ILE A 428 21.14 -8.35 -23.92
CA ILE A 428 21.72 -8.24 -25.27
C ILE A 428 20.80 -8.92 -26.31
N ALA A 429 20.46 -8.16 -27.36
CA ALA A 429 19.92 -8.59 -28.66
C ALA A 429 18.80 -9.66 -28.65
N GLY A 430 17.57 -9.17 -28.53
CA GLY A 430 16.32 -9.77 -28.98
C GLY A 430 15.33 -8.62 -29.14
N THR A 431 14.34 -8.72 -30.02
CA THR A 431 13.37 -7.63 -30.20
C THR A 431 12.54 -7.49 -28.93
N TYR A 432 12.92 -6.54 -28.06
CA TYR A 432 12.04 -5.99 -27.04
C TYR A 432 10.96 -5.21 -27.79
N SER A 433 9.93 -5.93 -28.25
CA SER A 433 8.96 -5.39 -29.21
C SER A 433 8.22 -4.15 -28.72
N ASN A 434 8.25 -3.91 -27.41
CA ASN A 434 7.57 -2.80 -26.77
C ASN A 434 8.51 -1.61 -26.52
N GLU A 435 9.84 -1.80 -26.50
CA GLU A 435 10.81 -0.70 -26.30
C GLU A 435 10.74 0.23 -27.51
N VAL A 436 10.41 1.50 -27.28
CA VAL A 436 10.34 2.53 -28.33
C VAL A 436 11.49 3.52 -28.23
N PHE A 437 12.05 3.73 -27.04
CA PHE A 437 13.21 4.60 -26.84
C PHE A 437 14.04 4.15 -25.64
N ARG A 438 15.36 4.29 -25.78
CA ARG A 438 16.30 4.21 -24.66
C ARG A 438 17.44 5.19 -24.85
N ALA A 439 17.73 6.01 -23.84
CA ALA A 439 18.75 7.07 -23.93
C ALA A 439 20.11 6.55 -24.42
N HIS A 440 20.52 5.37 -23.95
CA HIS A 440 21.81 4.76 -24.32
C HIS A 440 21.92 4.37 -25.80
N LYS A 441 20.80 4.15 -26.49
CA LYS A 441 20.76 3.70 -27.89
C LYS A 441 20.36 4.84 -28.83
N ASP A 442 19.32 5.56 -28.47
CA ASP A 442 18.60 6.47 -29.36
C ASP A 442 19.05 7.93 -29.19
N ALA A 443 19.88 8.24 -28.17
CA ALA A 443 20.57 9.51 -28.01
C ALA A 443 22.10 9.33 -28.06
N PRO A 444 22.71 9.02 -29.22
CA PRO A 444 24.14 8.74 -29.33
C PRO A 444 24.98 9.97 -28.97
N GLU A 445 26.11 9.74 -28.33
CA GLU A 445 27.05 10.80 -27.95
C GLU A 445 27.75 11.43 -29.16
N VAL A 446 27.81 12.76 -29.17
CA VAL A 446 28.52 13.55 -30.16
C VAL A 446 29.68 14.28 -29.49
N TRP A 447 30.89 13.95 -29.92
CA TRP A 447 32.13 14.48 -29.38
C TRP A 447 32.85 15.37 -30.39
N GLU A 448 33.19 16.59 -30.00
CA GLU A 448 33.97 17.54 -30.80
C GLU A 448 35.22 17.97 -30.04
N ASN A 449 36.40 17.76 -30.63
CA ASN A 449 37.69 18.11 -30.00
C ASN A 449 37.86 17.55 -28.56
N GLY A 450 37.29 16.36 -28.29
CA GLY A 450 37.34 15.72 -26.98
C GLY A 450 36.32 16.26 -25.96
N LEU A 451 35.39 17.13 -26.37
CA LEU A 451 34.28 17.61 -25.55
C LEU A 451 32.98 16.97 -26.01
N LEU A 452 32.16 16.51 -25.06
CA LEU A 452 30.80 16.10 -25.36
C LEU A 452 29.99 17.37 -25.66
N VAL A 453 29.35 17.41 -26.83
CA VAL A 453 28.55 18.57 -27.26
C VAL A 453 27.05 18.25 -27.38
N ALA A 454 26.68 16.98 -27.58
CA ALA A 454 25.29 16.52 -27.62
C ALA A 454 25.16 15.01 -27.35
N GLY A 455 23.94 14.57 -27.03
CA GLY A 455 23.59 13.17 -26.79
C GLY A 455 24.29 12.56 -25.57
N GLY A 456 24.08 11.26 -25.38
CA GLY A 456 24.51 10.51 -24.20
C GLY A 456 23.41 10.37 -23.15
N LYS A 457 23.62 9.43 -22.24
CA LYS A 457 22.80 9.28 -21.03
C LYS A 457 23.30 10.22 -19.94
N HIS A 458 22.38 10.85 -19.24
CA HIS A 458 22.63 11.86 -18.22
C HIS A 458 21.57 11.77 -17.12
N TYR A 459 21.86 12.35 -15.95
CA TYR A 459 20.83 12.55 -14.92
C TYR A 459 19.66 13.39 -15.46
N GLY A 460 18.44 13.08 -15.04
CA GLY A 460 17.24 13.64 -15.63
C GLY A 460 15.94 13.28 -14.92
N HIS A 461 14.83 13.60 -15.58
CA HIS A 461 13.46 13.38 -15.09
C HIS A 461 12.47 13.41 -16.25
N LEU A 462 11.21 13.04 -16.00
CA LEU A 462 10.10 13.25 -16.92
C LEU A 462 9.32 14.51 -16.51
N GLU A 463 9.23 15.49 -17.41
CA GLU A 463 8.34 16.65 -17.25
C GLU A 463 7.01 16.35 -17.94
N VAL A 464 5.88 16.46 -17.23
CA VAL A 464 4.56 16.26 -17.82
C VAL A 464 3.73 17.53 -17.72
N ASN A 465 3.22 17.98 -18.87
CA ASN A 465 2.34 19.14 -18.98
C ASN A 465 0.96 18.68 -19.45
N ILE A 466 -0.07 18.87 -18.64
CA ILE A 466 -1.46 18.61 -19.02
C ILE A 466 -2.11 19.94 -19.34
N THR A 467 -2.51 20.13 -20.60
CA THR A 467 -3.00 21.41 -21.14
C THR A 467 -4.10 21.16 -22.17
N THR A 468 -4.71 22.22 -22.69
CA THR A 468 -5.61 22.13 -23.85
C THR A 468 -4.88 22.52 -25.13
N ASN A 469 -5.15 21.77 -26.20
CA ASN A 469 -4.66 22.08 -27.54
C ASN A 469 -5.48 23.20 -28.20
N ALA A 470 -5.15 23.56 -29.45
CA ALA A 470 -5.85 24.62 -30.17
C ALA A 470 -7.33 24.33 -30.50
N ALA A 471 -7.74 23.04 -30.51
CA ALA A 471 -9.12 22.62 -30.69
C ALA A 471 -9.92 22.61 -29.36
N GLY A 472 -9.23 22.75 -28.23
CA GLY A 472 -9.81 22.70 -26.89
C GLY A 472 -9.79 21.31 -26.26
N ASP A 473 -9.26 20.29 -26.95
CA ASP A 473 -9.09 18.95 -26.39
C ASP A 473 -7.94 18.96 -25.38
N TRP A 474 -8.06 18.14 -24.36
CA TRP A 474 -7.00 18.00 -23.36
C TRP A 474 -5.91 17.06 -23.86
N GLU A 475 -4.66 17.46 -23.63
CA GLU A 475 -3.47 16.68 -23.94
C GLU A 475 -2.54 16.60 -22.74
N ALA A 476 -1.96 15.42 -22.54
CA ALA A 476 -0.80 15.20 -21.69
C ALA A 476 0.45 15.14 -22.57
N ARG A 477 1.37 16.09 -22.40
CA ARG A 477 2.67 16.10 -23.06
C ARG A 477 3.73 15.62 -22.08
N LEU A 478 4.29 14.45 -22.36
CA LEU A 478 5.32 13.78 -21.57
C LEU A 478 6.67 14.06 -22.25
N THR A 479 7.49 14.89 -21.61
CA THR A 479 8.78 15.36 -22.16
C THR A 479 9.92 14.83 -21.29
N PRO A 480 10.74 13.91 -21.81
CA PRO A 480 11.90 13.43 -21.07
C PRO A 480 13.04 14.45 -21.11
N VAL A 481 13.48 14.87 -19.92
CA VAL A 481 14.45 15.92 -19.69
C VAL A 481 15.73 15.33 -19.12
N TYR A 482 16.87 15.84 -19.56
CA TYR A 482 18.16 15.52 -18.96
C TYR A 482 19.01 16.77 -18.74
N VAL A 483 19.90 16.67 -17.75
CA VAL A 483 20.86 17.73 -17.38
C VAL A 483 22.18 17.46 -18.09
N PHE A 484 22.41 18.19 -19.17
CA PHE A 484 23.64 18.10 -19.92
C PHE A 484 24.77 18.85 -19.20
N VAL A 485 25.87 18.13 -18.92
CA VAL A 485 27.03 18.69 -18.25
C VAL A 485 28.01 19.22 -19.29
N THR A 486 28.15 20.53 -19.37
CA THR A 486 29.22 21.14 -20.18
C THR A 486 30.55 21.01 -19.45
N THR A 487 31.62 20.67 -20.16
CA THR A 487 32.95 20.50 -19.56
C THR A 487 34.02 21.31 -20.29
N ASN A 488 35.13 21.58 -19.60
CA ASN A 488 36.35 22.05 -20.26
C ASN A 488 37.16 20.86 -20.81
N ALA A 489 38.28 21.14 -21.49
CA ALA A 489 39.13 20.11 -22.10
C ALA A 489 39.76 19.13 -21.08
N GLN A 490 39.66 19.39 -19.77
CA GLN A 490 40.10 18.50 -18.69
C GLN A 490 38.94 17.67 -18.11
N GLY A 491 37.74 17.75 -18.69
CA GLY A 491 36.56 17.02 -18.21
C GLY A 491 35.95 17.62 -16.94
N VAL A 492 36.33 18.84 -16.56
CA VAL A 492 35.77 19.53 -15.38
C VAL A 492 34.50 20.25 -15.79
N ALA A 493 33.41 19.98 -15.07
CA ALA A 493 32.10 20.61 -15.30
C ALA A 493 32.19 22.15 -15.25
N GLN A 494 31.52 22.81 -16.18
CA GLN A 494 31.42 24.27 -16.33
C GLN A 494 29.98 24.78 -16.20
N GLY A 495 28.98 23.92 -16.44
CA GLY A 495 27.57 24.28 -16.36
C GLY A 495 26.64 23.09 -16.56
N PHE A 496 25.36 23.31 -16.25
CA PHE A 496 24.29 22.33 -16.28
C PHE A 496 23.15 22.87 -17.15
N ASP A 497 22.98 22.30 -18.34
CA ASP A 497 21.98 22.73 -19.31
C ASP A 497 20.78 21.79 -19.31
N ARG A 498 19.57 22.32 -19.21
CA ARG A 498 18.35 21.56 -19.46
C ARG A 498 18.25 21.21 -20.94
N ARG A 499 18.18 19.92 -21.27
CA ARG A 499 17.92 19.40 -22.62
C ARG A 499 16.83 18.33 -22.59
N THR A 500 16.36 17.89 -23.76
CA THR A 500 15.32 16.88 -23.88
C THR A 500 15.77 15.77 -24.80
N TYR A 501 15.38 14.53 -24.49
CA TYR A 501 15.52 13.42 -25.45
C TYR A 501 14.47 13.55 -26.56
N ASP A 502 14.75 12.99 -27.73
CA ASP A 502 13.82 12.97 -28.87
C ASP A 502 12.79 11.84 -28.72
N ASP A 503 12.04 11.90 -27.62
CA ASP A 503 11.04 10.92 -27.18
C ASP A 503 9.88 11.63 -26.48
N GLU A 504 9.53 12.82 -26.95
CA GLU A 504 8.35 13.52 -26.44
C GLU A 504 7.07 12.87 -26.97
N VAL A 505 6.18 12.53 -26.05
CA VAL A 505 4.87 11.94 -26.36
C VAL A 505 3.77 12.94 -26.04
N VAL A 506 2.79 13.04 -26.94
CA VAL A 506 1.56 13.79 -26.70
C VAL A 506 0.38 12.83 -26.76
N ILE A 507 -0.30 12.67 -25.63
CA ILE A 507 -1.49 11.83 -25.50
C ILE A 507 -2.70 12.76 -25.44
N THR A 508 -3.56 12.70 -26.45
CA THR A 508 -4.80 13.49 -26.48
C THR A 508 -5.93 12.63 -25.95
N ASN A 509 -6.65 13.14 -24.96
CA ASN A 509 -7.92 12.56 -24.59
C ASN A 509 -8.98 13.19 -25.50
N THR A 510 -9.32 12.50 -26.60
CA THR A 510 -10.42 12.94 -27.47
C THR A 510 -11.69 12.75 -26.68
N ALA A 511 -12.24 13.86 -26.16
CA ALA A 511 -13.45 13.84 -25.37
C ALA A 511 -14.47 12.92 -26.03
N ALA A 512 -14.89 11.87 -25.32
CA ALA A 512 -16.11 11.19 -25.69
C ALA A 512 -17.21 12.28 -25.79
N PRO A 513 -18.11 12.23 -26.78
CA PRO A 513 -19.27 13.11 -26.76
C PRO A 513 -19.90 12.99 -25.37
N PRO A 514 -20.41 14.09 -24.77
CA PRO A 514 -21.06 14.01 -23.47
C PRO A 514 -22.13 12.94 -23.58
N GLN A 515 -21.83 11.77 -23.02
CA GLN A 515 -22.83 10.78 -22.80
C GLN A 515 -23.67 11.40 -21.69
N GLU A 516 -25.00 11.28 -21.76
CA GLU A 516 -25.75 11.46 -20.51
C GLU A 516 -25.24 10.36 -19.60
N ASP A 517 -24.31 10.74 -18.73
CA ASP A 517 -23.45 9.80 -18.02
C ASP A 517 -24.35 8.95 -17.13
N PRO A 518 -24.25 7.62 -17.22
CA PRO A 518 -24.69 6.83 -16.11
C PRO A 518 -23.69 7.05 -14.98
N PHE A 519 -24.15 7.75 -13.94
CA PHE A 519 -23.41 7.99 -12.72
C PHE A 519 -23.02 6.67 -12.08
N GLY A 520 -21.75 6.56 -11.72
CA GLY A 520 -21.30 5.38 -10.99
C GLY A 520 -21.30 5.65 -9.49
N ILE A 521 -21.93 4.74 -8.78
CA ILE A 521 -22.16 4.76 -7.35
C ILE A 521 -21.11 3.89 -6.69
N ALA A 522 -20.28 4.48 -5.82
CA ALA A 522 -19.30 3.71 -5.07
C ALA A 522 -20.02 2.91 -3.98
N GLN A 523 -19.70 1.62 -3.91
CA GLN A 523 -20.23 0.71 -2.90
C GLN A 523 -19.07 0.18 -2.04
N SER A 524 -19.15 0.41 -0.73
CA SER A 524 -18.25 -0.22 0.25
C SER A 524 -19.00 -1.31 1.01
N ILE A 525 -18.48 -2.54 0.96
CA ILE A 525 -19.05 -3.71 1.62
C ILE A 525 -18.10 -4.14 2.74
N GLY A 526 -18.55 -4.00 4.00
CA GLY A 526 -17.81 -4.51 5.14
C GLY A 526 -17.69 -6.03 5.14
N ALA A 527 -16.71 -6.56 5.88
CA ALA A 527 -16.53 -8.01 6.04
C ALA A 527 -17.78 -8.68 6.66
N ASN A 528 -17.97 -9.97 6.36
CA ASN A 528 -19.07 -10.82 6.84
C ASN A 528 -20.45 -10.50 6.25
N GLY A 529 -20.46 -10.08 4.98
CA GLY A 529 -21.66 -9.96 4.18
C GLY A 529 -21.35 -9.79 2.70
N SER A 530 -22.41 -9.71 1.90
CA SER A 530 -22.35 -9.65 0.44
C SER A 530 -23.39 -8.68 -0.12
N ALA A 531 -23.26 -8.36 -1.41
CA ALA A 531 -24.21 -7.53 -2.14
C ALA A 531 -24.58 -8.15 -3.49
N VAL A 532 -25.80 -7.87 -3.97
CA VAL A 532 -26.29 -8.28 -5.30
C VAL A 532 -26.99 -7.10 -5.98
N PRO A 533 -26.45 -6.57 -7.11
CA PRO A 533 -25.14 -6.89 -7.68
C PRO A 533 -23.99 -6.57 -6.71
N GLY A 534 -22.91 -7.36 -6.77
CA GLY A 534 -21.73 -7.23 -5.91
C GLY A 534 -20.62 -6.36 -6.52
N ASP A 535 -20.97 -5.55 -7.52
CA ASP A 535 -20.04 -4.66 -8.19
C ASP A 535 -19.70 -3.49 -7.25
N VAL A 536 -18.41 -3.27 -6.99
CA VAL A 536 -17.89 -2.16 -6.15
C VAL A 536 -18.29 -0.79 -6.72
N LEU A 537 -18.65 -0.75 -8.00
CA LEU A 537 -19.09 0.44 -8.71
C LEU A 537 -20.34 0.12 -9.55
N ILE A 538 -21.44 0.82 -9.26
CA ILE A 538 -22.74 0.55 -9.89
C ILE A 538 -23.14 1.70 -10.81
N ILE A 539 -23.40 1.38 -12.07
CA ILE A 539 -23.64 2.36 -13.14
C ILE A 539 -25.16 2.64 -13.27
N VAL A 540 -25.57 3.89 -13.03
CA VAL A 540 -26.98 4.33 -13.01
C VAL A 540 -27.18 5.59 -13.88
N PRO A 541 -27.95 5.53 -14.98
CA PRO A 541 -28.31 6.70 -15.80
C PRO A 541 -28.86 7.88 -14.98
N ASP A 542 -28.64 9.13 -15.45
CA ASP A 542 -29.26 10.30 -14.82
C ASP A 542 -30.79 10.14 -14.71
N GLY A 543 -31.35 10.50 -13.56
CA GLY A 543 -32.77 10.34 -13.27
C GLY A 543 -33.27 8.89 -13.13
N ALA A 544 -32.40 7.88 -13.26
CA ALA A 544 -32.73 6.48 -13.00
C ALA A 544 -32.42 6.07 -11.55
N THR A 545 -32.96 4.92 -11.15
CA THR A 545 -32.68 4.27 -9.87
C THR A 545 -32.28 2.83 -10.10
N THR A 546 -31.40 2.33 -9.26
CA THR A 546 -31.08 0.90 -9.17
C THR A 546 -31.29 0.40 -7.75
N SER A 547 -31.38 -0.91 -7.59
CA SER A 547 -31.53 -1.55 -6.29
C SER A 547 -30.42 -2.54 -6.06
N VAL A 548 -29.83 -2.50 -4.87
CA VAL A 548 -28.91 -3.52 -4.40
C VAL A 548 -29.46 -4.17 -3.15
N THR A 549 -29.36 -5.48 -3.09
CA THR A 549 -29.63 -6.26 -1.89
C THR A 549 -28.33 -6.56 -1.18
N TYR A 550 -28.22 -6.10 0.06
CA TYR A 550 -27.11 -6.42 0.97
C TYR A 550 -27.54 -7.54 1.91
N THR A 551 -26.74 -8.59 2.01
CA THR A 551 -27.06 -9.79 2.79
C THR A 551 -25.92 -10.05 3.77
N ALA A 552 -26.24 -10.12 5.06
CA ALA A 552 -25.29 -10.49 6.11
C ALA A 552 -25.03 -11.99 6.09
N ASP A 553 -23.80 -12.40 6.38
CA ASP A 553 -23.48 -13.81 6.57
C ASP A 553 -24.16 -14.38 7.84
N ALA A 554 -24.21 -15.70 7.95
CA ALA A 554 -24.77 -16.36 9.14
C ALA A 554 -24.12 -15.82 10.43
N PHE A 555 -24.91 -15.67 11.49
CA PHE A 555 -24.49 -15.06 12.78
C PHE A 555 -24.28 -13.54 12.77
N TYR A 556 -24.22 -12.89 11.60
CA TYR A 556 -24.06 -11.45 11.48
C TYR A 556 -25.37 -10.76 11.14
N ARG A 557 -25.43 -9.46 11.35
CA ARG A 557 -26.50 -8.55 10.93
C ARG A 557 -25.90 -7.28 10.37
N ILE A 558 -26.67 -6.57 9.55
CA ILE A 558 -26.31 -5.23 9.08
C ILE A 558 -26.19 -4.31 10.31
N ALA A 559 -24.99 -3.77 10.54
CA ALA A 559 -24.69 -2.85 11.63
C ALA A 559 -24.97 -1.41 11.22
N THR A 560 -24.46 -1.01 10.06
CA THR A 560 -24.77 0.27 9.43
C THR A 560 -24.99 0.07 7.95
N LEU A 561 -25.91 0.85 7.39
CA LEU A 561 -26.15 0.95 5.95
C LEU A 561 -26.52 2.40 5.67
N THR A 562 -25.71 3.08 4.88
CA THR A 562 -25.89 4.52 4.62
C THR A 562 -25.85 4.83 3.13
N THR A 563 -26.61 5.84 2.71
CA THR A 563 -26.45 6.47 1.40
C THR A 563 -25.98 7.89 1.58
N ASN A 564 -24.85 8.29 0.99
CA ASN A 564 -24.21 9.60 1.22
C ASN A 564 -24.10 9.96 2.71
N ASN A 565 -23.63 9.01 3.54
CA ASN A 565 -23.57 9.14 5.01
C ASN A 565 -24.94 9.28 5.71
N THR A 566 -26.06 9.14 4.99
CA THR A 566 -27.41 9.17 5.57
C THR A 566 -27.88 7.75 5.86
N PRO A 567 -28.20 7.40 7.13
CA PRO A 567 -28.63 6.04 7.47
C PRO A 567 -29.92 5.63 6.76
N ILE A 568 -29.94 4.40 6.24
CA ILE A 568 -31.14 3.78 5.69
C ILE A 568 -31.98 3.19 6.83
N GLY A 569 -33.20 3.71 6.97
CA GLY A 569 -34.13 3.29 8.01
C GLY A 569 -34.52 1.81 7.87
N GLY A 570 -34.49 1.07 8.99
CA GLY A 570 -34.90 -0.33 9.05
C GLY A 570 -33.83 -1.36 8.64
N ALA A 571 -32.65 -0.92 8.19
CA ALA A 571 -31.57 -1.82 7.82
C ALA A 571 -30.78 -2.36 9.03
N ASN A 572 -30.59 -1.55 10.07
CA ASN A 572 -29.83 -1.97 11.27
C ASN A 572 -30.51 -3.16 11.96
N GLY A 573 -29.74 -4.24 12.15
CA GLY A 573 -30.18 -5.48 12.78
C GLY A 573 -30.83 -6.48 11.81
N ALA A 574 -30.99 -6.14 10.53
CA ALA A 574 -31.54 -7.04 9.52
C ALA A 574 -30.49 -8.04 9.00
N THR A 575 -30.95 -9.20 8.54
CA THR A 575 -30.12 -10.17 7.79
C THR A 575 -29.96 -9.76 6.34
N GLU A 576 -30.89 -8.97 5.82
CA GLU A 576 -30.90 -8.51 4.45
C GLU A 576 -31.57 -7.14 4.37
N ALA A 577 -31.05 -6.26 3.53
CA ALA A 577 -31.69 -4.99 3.20
C ALA A 577 -31.49 -4.66 1.72
N THR A 578 -32.60 -4.40 1.02
CA THR A 578 -32.55 -3.85 -0.34
C THR A 578 -32.64 -2.33 -0.27
N VAL A 579 -31.65 -1.66 -0.86
CA VAL A 579 -31.62 -0.21 -0.98
C VAL A 579 -31.82 0.15 -2.43
N THR A 580 -32.81 1.01 -2.69
CA THR A 580 -32.95 1.68 -3.97
C THR A 580 -32.28 3.04 -3.88
N PHE A 581 -31.36 3.30 -4.78
CA PHE A 581 -30.59 4.53 -4.82
C PHE A 581 -30.48 5.06 -6.24
N ASN A 582 -30.14 6.33 -6.38
CA ASN A 582 -30.00 7.02 -7.65
C ASN A 582 -28.56 7.47 -7.89
N ALA A 583 -28.36 8.03 -9.08
CA ALA A 583 -27.14 8.65 -9.58
C ALA A 583 -26.30 9.50 -8.61
N THR A 584 -26.86 9.98 -7.49
CA THR A 584 -26.16 10.88 -6.56
C THR A 584 -25.75 10.21 -5.26
N ASN A 585 -25.97 8.91 -5.10
CA ASN A 585 -25.82 8.20 -3.83
C ASN A 585 -24.60 7.27 -3.82
N ASP A 586 -23.63 7.49 -2.95
CA ASP A 586 -22.67 6.46 -2.53
C ASP A 586 -23.27 5.58 -1.44
N VAL A 587 -22.86 4.31 -1.37
CA VAL A 587 -23.41 3.35 -0.40
C VAL A 587 -22.32 2.69 0.43
N ASP A 588 -22.46 2.76 1.75
CA ASP A 588 -21.59 2.07 2.69
C ASP A 588 -22.41 1.12 3.56
N VAL A 589 -21.97 -0.14 3.66
CA VAL A 589 -22.57 -1.15 4.56
C VAL A 589 -21.50 -1.78 5.45
N THR A 590 -21.83 -1.99 6.72
CA THR A 590 -21.01 -2.77 7.64
C THR A 590 -21.86 -3.81 8.37
N PHE A 591 -21.21 -4.90 8.79
CA PHE A 591 -21.87 -6.01 9.46
C PHE A 591 -21.29 -6.20 10.87
N ALA A 592 -22.12 -6.65 11.80
CA ALA A 592 -21.72 -6.94 13.17
C ALA A 592 -22.37 -8.24 13.65
N VAL A 593 -21.72 -8.90 14.60
CA VAL A 593 -22.25 -10.11 15.24
C VAL A 593 -23.63 -9.83 15.82
N ALA A 594 -24.60 -10.70 15.52
CA ALA A 594 -25.95 -10.56 16.04
C ALA A 594 -25.95 -10.67 17.58
N ALA A 595 -26.78 -9.87 18.24
CA ALA A 595 -26.82 -9.76 19.70
C ALA A 595 -26.95 -11.12 20.43
N ALA A 596 -27.60 -12.11 19.81
CA ALA A 596 -27.81 -13.43 20.37
C ALA A 596 -26.54 -14.32 20.39
N TYR A 597 -25.50 -13.94 19.65
CA TYR A 597 -24.27 -14.71 19.45
C TYR A 597 -22.99 -13.96 19.87
N THR A 598 -23.11 -12.82 20.56
CA THR A 598 -21.94 -12.00 20.96
C THR A 598 -20.94 -12.73 21.88
N THR A 599 -21.39 -13.78 22.56
CA THR A 599 -20.56 -14.63 23.43
C THR A 599 -20.25 -15.99 22.80
N ALA A 600 -20.65 -16.22 21.56
CA ALA A 600 -20.49 -17.49 20.86
C ALA A 600 -19.15 -17.55 20.11
N PRO A 601 -18.49 -18.72 20.04
CA PRO A 601 -17.27 -18.89 19.24
C PRO A 601 -17.62 -19.06 17.76
N ILE A 602 -18.03 -17.95 17.12
CA ILE A 602 -18.56 -17.95 15.74
C ILE A 602 -17.54 -18.49 14.74
N ASP A 603 -16.29 -18.05 14.82
CA ASP A 603 -15.22 -18.50 13.91
C ASP A 603 -15.07 -20.02 13.94
N TRP A 604 -15.10 -20.61 15.14
CA TRP A 604 -15.04 -22.06 15.29
C TRP A 604 -16.27 -22.77 14.67
N PHE A 605 -17.46 -22.19 14.80
CA PHE A 605 -18.66 -22.73 14.14
C PHE A 605 -18.54 -22.67 12.61
N THR A 606 -18.12 -21.54 12.06
CA THR A 606 -17.99 -21.36 10.60
C THR A 606 -16.90 -22.27 10.02
N ASP A 607 -15.75 -22.40 10.69
CA ASP A 607 -14.65 -23.27 10.26
C ASP A 607 -15.06 -24.75 10.22
N ASN A 608 -16.01 -25.15 11.08
CA ASN A 608 -16.57 -26.50 11.11
C ASN A 608 -17.83 -26.66 10.22
N GLY A 609 -18.17 -25.66 9.40
CA GLY A 609 -19.29 -25.70 8.45
C GLY A 609 -20.66 -25.59 9.12
N TRP A 610 -20.76 -24.84 10.23
CA TRP A 610 -22.00 -24.67 10.98
C TRP A 610 -22.59 -23.28 10.72
N GLY A 611 -23.89 -23.25 10.45
CA GLY A 611 -24.65 -22.00 10.25
C GLY A 611 -25.54 -21.67 11.45
N GLU A 612 -26.14 -20.48 11.41
CA GLU A 612 -27.00 -19.94 12.48
C GLU A 612 -28.11 -20.92 12.92
N GLY A 613 -28.74 -21.61 11.96
CA GLY A 613 -29.79 -22.61 12.23
C GLY A 613 -29.29 -23.95 12.81
N ASN A 614 -28.00 -24.10 13.10
CA ASN A 614 -27.45 -25.32 13.71
C ASN A 614 -27.27 -25.19 15.22
N VAL A 615 -27.29 -23.97 15.77
CA VAL A 615 -26.89 -23.67 17.14
C VAL A 615 -27.95 -22.84 17.88
N VAL A 616 -28.11 -23.07 19.18
CA VAL A 616 -29.08 -22.35 20.02
C VAL A 616 -28.43 -21.13 20.66
N PRO A 617 -28.84 -19.90 20.33
CA PRO A 617 -28.20 -18.71 20.87
C PRO A 617 -28.20 -18.62 22.40
N GLY A 618 -27.19 -17.96 22.96
CA GLY A 618 -27.06 -17.75 24.41
C GLY A 618 -26.72 -19.01 25.23
N LEU A 619 -26.44 -20.14 24.60
CA LEU A 619 -25.86 -21.29 25.28
C LEU A 619 -24.40 -20.99 25.68
N ASP A 620 -23.99 -21.50 26.83
CA ASP A 620 -22.61 -21.41 27.30
C ASP A 620 -21.74 -22.45 26.56
N TYR A 621 -21.35 -22.11 25.34
CA TYR A 621 -20.58 -22.99 24.47
C TYR A 621 -19.19 -23.34 25.01
N GLY A 622 -18.61 -22.46 25.85
CA GLY A 622 -17.37 -22.75 26.57
C GLY A 622 -17.53 -23.85 27.62
N ASN A 623 -18.75 -24.07 28.12
CA ASN A 623 -19.09 -25.11 29.10
C ASN A 623 -19.90 -26.28 28.51
N LEU A 624 -20.32 -26.23 27.24
CA LEU A 624 -20.97 -27.32 26.52
C LEU A 624 -19.98 -28.44 26.19
N LYS A 625 -19.48 -29.13 27.23
CA LYS A 625 -19.31 -30.56 27.10
C LYS A 625 -20.71 -31.14 27.19
N MET A 626 -21.23 -31.76 26.13
CA MET A 626 -22.52 -32.47 26.15
C MET A 626 -22.44 -33.75 27.01
N LEU A 627 -22.17 -33.54 28.29
CA LEU A 627 -22.15 -34.50 29.36
C LEU A 627 -23.53 -34.44 30.00
N ASN A 628 -24.24 -35.57 30.07
CA ASN A 628 -25.06 -35.70 31.24
C ASN A 628 -25.22 -37.12 31.76
N VAL A 629 -24.77 -37.23 33.02
CA VAL A 629 -25.13 -38.13 34.11
C VAL A 629 -24.26 -39.40 34.28
N ALA A 630 -23.46 -39.38 35.34
CA ALA A 630 -22.84 -40.54 35.96
C ALA A 630 -23.91 -41.49 36.51
N ALA A 631 -23.75 -42.80 36.29
CA ALA A 631 -24.60 -43.80 36.92
C ALA A 631 -24.02 -44.15 38.31
N THR A 632 -24.54 -43.53 39.36
CA THR A 632 -24.29 -43.98 40.74
C THR A 632 -25.19 -45.17 41.05
N ASN A 633 -24.62 -46.36 41.21
CA ASN A 633 -25.32 -47.45 41.88
C ASN A 633 -24.95 -47.41 43.38
N ALA A 634 -25.76 -46.72 44.17
CA ALA A 634 -25.52 -46.54 45.61
C ALA A 634 -25.44 -47.87 46.40
N ALA A 635 -25.89 -48.99 45.82
CA ALA A 635 -25.83 -50.31 46.45
C ALA A 635 -24.52 -51.07 46.20
N ALA A 636 -23.66 -50.63 45.26
CA ALA A 636 -22.50 -51.41 44.82
C ALA A 636 -21.13 -50.80 45.17
N GLY A 637 -20.99 -49.49 45.47
CA GLY A 637 -19.71 -48.92 45.91
C GLY A 637 -18.73 -48.50 44.78
N GLY A 638 -19.24 -48.24 43.57
CA GLY A 638 -18.47 -47.66 42.46
C GLY A 638 -19.31 -46.71 41.60
N THR A 639 -18.66 -45.81 40.87
CA THR A 639 -19.29 -44.84 39.95
C THR A 639 -18.67 -44.94 38.56
N ILE A 640 -19.49 -44.87 37.51
CA ILE A 640 -19.01 -44.71 36.13
C ILE A 640 -19.35 -43.29 35.69
N THR A 641 -18.31 -42.54 35.33
CA THR A 641 -18.40 -41.15 34.90
C THR A 641 -17.91 -41.06 33.46
N ILE A 642 -18.66 -40.37 32.59
CA ILE A 642 -18.16 -40.00 31.26
C ILE A 642 -17.23 -38.80 31.46
N GLU A 643 -15.96 -38.93 31.08
CA GLU A 643 -14.98 -37.85 31.20
C GLU A 643 -14.92 -36.99 29.94
N GLU A 644 -15.07 -37.62 28.79
CA GLU A 644 -14.76 -37.00 27.50
C GLU A 644 -15.54 -37.67 26.36
N ILE A 645 -15.93 -36.86 25.39
CA ILE A 645 -16.44 -37.29 24.09
C ILE A 645 -15.60 -36.56 23.06
N GLU A 646 -14.90 -37.30 22.21
CA GLU A 646 -14.00 -36.78 21.19
C GLU A 646 -14.42 -37.32 19.82
N VAL A 647 -14.39 -36.46 18.80
CA VAL A 647 -14.62 -36.86 17.41
C VAL A 647 -13.25 -37.05 16.77
N VAL A 648 -12.96 -38.25 16.28
CA VAL A 648 -11.67 -38.61 15.68
C VAL A 648 -11.91 -39.13 14.28
N GLY A 649 -11.76 -38.27 13.28
CA GLY A 649 -12.19 -38.57 11.92
C GLY A 649 -13.71 -38.75 11.85
N ASP A 650 -14.17 -39.89 11.32
CA ASP A 650 -15.60 -40.25 11.22
C ASP A 650 -16.15 -40.97 12.46
N ASP A 651 -15.28 -41.25 13.44
CA ASP A 651 -15.61 -42.01 14.64
C ASP A 651 -15.81 -41.09 15.85
N VAL A 652 -16.61 -41.54 16.81
CA VAL A 652 -16.79 -40.85 18.08
C VAL A 652 -16.27 -41.72 19.21
N GLN A 653 -15.29 -41.21 19.94
CA GLN A 653 -14.71 -41.84 21.11
C GLN A 653 -15.34 -41.27 22.37
N VAL A 654 -15.80 -42.15 23.26
CA VAL A 654 -16.30 -41.77 24.58
C VAL A 654 -15.38 -42.35 25.63
N ALA A 655 -14.69 -41.49 26.37
CA ALA A 655 -13.89 -41.89 27.51
C ALA A 655 -14.76 -41.93 28.78
N VAL A 656 -14.73 -43.06 29.46
CA VAL A 656 -15.36 -43.26 30.76
C VAL A 656 -14.32 -43.59 31.82
N PHE A 657 -14.50 -43.01 32.99
CA PHE A 657 -13.76 -43.32 34.19
C PHE A 657 -14.64 -44.06 35.18
N ILE A 658 -14.11 -45.17 35.68
CA ILE A 658 -14.76 -46.04 36.63
C ILE A 658 -14.02 -45.86 37.95
N ASP A 659 -14.63 -45.14 38.88
CA ASP A 659 -14.12 -44.92 40.24
C ASP A 659 -14.67 -45.96 41.20
N ARG A 660 -13.81 -46.63 41.97
CA ARG A 660 -14.18 -47.67 42.93
C ARG A 660 -13.79 -47.23 44.33
N THR A 661 -14.77 -47.17 45.24
CA THR A 661 -14.52 -46.84 46.66
C THR A 661 -14.54 -48.08 47.57
N MET A 662 -15.13 -49.19 47.13
CA MET A 662 -15.17 -50.48 47.84
C MET A 662 -15.05 -51.67 46.87
N SER A 663 -14.72 -52.85 47.40
CA SER A 663 -14.72 -54.11 46.65
C SER A 663 -16.17 -54.49 46.25
N LEU A 664 -16.37 -54.88 45.00
CA LEU A 664 -17.69 -55.07 44.40
C LEU A 664 -18.25 -56.50 44.57
N GLY A 665 -17.39 -57.50 44.78
CA GLY A 665 -17.76 -58.92 44.94
C GLY A 665 -18.41 -59.61 43.72
N ALA A 666 -19.02 -58.87 42.79
CA ALA A 666 -19.60 -59.33 41.53
C ALA A 666 -19.45 -58.26 40.41
N GLU A 667 -19.59 -58.66 39.15
CA GLU A 667 -19.52 -57.72 38.01
C GLU A 667 -20.71 -56.75 38.00
N ILE A 668 -20.43 -55.45 37.82
CA ILE A 668 -21.47 -54.45 37.51
C ILE A 668 -21.53 -54.28 36.01
N THR A 669 -22.73 -54.38 35.43
CA THR A 669 -22.95 -54.18 33.99
C THR A 669 -23.88 -52.99 33.74
N GLY A 670 -23.58 -52.22 32.70
CA GLY A 670 -24.40 -51.12 32.21
C GLY A 670 -24.24 -50.96 30.70
N THR A 671 -25.04 -50.10 30.09
CA THR A 671 -24.97 -49.81 28.66
C THR A 671 -24.65 -48.35 28.45
N LEU A 672 -23.52 -48.05 27.81
CA LEU A 672 -23.19 -46.71 27.35
C LEU A 672 -23.83 -46.48 25.99
N LYS A 673 -24.72 -45.51 25.93
CA LYS A 673 -25.42 -45.08 24.73
C LYS A 673 -24.80 -43.79 24.23
N LEU A 674 -24.38 -43.77 22.96
CA LEU A 674 -24.07 -42.56 22.23
C LEU A 674 -25.35 -42.08 21.54
N LEU A 675 -25.73 -40.85 21.82
CA LEU A 675 -26.81 -40.14 21.19
C LEU A 675 -26.23 -39.02 20.32
N GLY A 676 -26.90 -38.64 19.23
CA GLY A 676 -26.50 -37.47 18.47
C GLY A 676 -27.65 -36.78 17.76
N ALA A 677 -27.37 -35.54 17.37
CA ALA A 677 -28.32 -34.63 16.76
C ALA A 677 -27.66 -33.84 15.63
N THR A 678 -28.47 -33.43 14.65
CA THR A 678 -28.02 -32.58 13.54
C THR A 678 -28.02 -31.10 13.92
N THR A 679 -28.84 -30.71 14.90
CA THR A 679 -28.92 -29.36 15.48
C THR A 679 -29.03 -29.48 17.01
N LEU A 680 -28.60 -28.45 17.76
CA LEU A 680 -28.80 -28.43 19.21
C LEU A 680 -30.28 -28.26 19.63
N GLU A 681 -31.13 -27.77 18.73
CA GLU A 681 -32.58 -27.67 18.95
C GLU A 681 -33.32 -29.01 18.79
N GLY A 682 -32.74 -29.94 18.02
CA GLY A 682 -33.33 -31.24 17.75
C GLY A 682 -33.17 -32.23 18.90
N GLY A 683 -34.09 -33.19 18.99
CA GLY A 683 -33.94 -34.32 19.93
C GLY A 683 -32.72 -35.18 19.59
N PHE A 684 -31.91 -35.51 20.60
CA PHE A 684 -30.80 -36.45 20.47
C PHE A 684 -31.34 -37.87 20.28
N ALA A 685 -31.00 -38.49 19.14
CA ALA A 685 -31.36 -39.87 18.83
C ALA A 685 -30.20 -40.81 19.14
N GLU A 686 -30.49 -42.04 19.54
CA GLU A 686 -29.46 -43.05 19.79
C GLU A 686 -28.73 -43.41 18.48
N ILE A 687 -27.42 -43.22 18.46
CA ILE A 687 -26.52 -43.58 17.36
C ILE A 687 -25.97 -44.99 17.59
N GLY A 688 -25.67 -45.33 18.84
CA GLY A 688 -25.10 -46.63 19.17
C GLY A 688 -25.10 -46.89 20.67
N ALA A 689 -24.97 -48.17 21.03
CA ALA A 689 -24.95 -48.62 22.41
C ALA A 689 -23.88 -49.69 22.58
N GLN A 690 -23.09 -49.60 23.65
CA GLN A 690 -22.05 -50.56 23.98
C GLN A 690 -22.20 -50.98 25.44
N GLU A 691 -22.21 -52.30 25.67
CA GLU A 691 -22.15 -52.81 27.05
C GLU A 691 -20.80 -52.49 27.68
N ILE A 692 -20.85 -52.00 28.91
CA ILE A 692 -19.70 -51.78 29.78
C ILE A 692 -19.86 -52.65 31.00
N THR A 693 -18.84 -53.46 31.25
CA THR A 693 -18.73 -54.28 32.45
C THR A 693 -17.60 -53.73 33.31
N ILE A 694 -17.89 -53.51 34.58
CA ILE A 694 -16.89 -53.38 35.63
C ILE A 694 -16.59 -54.80 36.11
N GLY A 695 -15.44 -55.35 35.70
CA GLY A 695 -15.04 -56.71 36.06
C GLY A 695 -14.84 -56.88 37.58
N ALA A 696 -15.06 -58.12 38.05
CA ALA A 696 -14.86 -58.50 39.45
C ALA A 696 -13.41 -58.25 39.93
N ASP A 697 -13.24 -58.02 41.23
CA ASP A 697 -11.92 -57.77 41.81
C ASP A 697 -11.06 -59.04 41.68
N GLN A 698 -10.00 -58.98 40.87
CA GLN A 698 -9.12 -60.15 40.67
C GLN A 698 -8.12 -60.36 41.81
N ASP A 699 -7.85 -59.33 42.62
CA ASP A 699 -6.86 -59.33 43.71
C ASP A 699 -7.41 -58.84 45.06
N GLY A 700 -8.71 -58.53 45.14
CA GLY A 700 -9.36 -58.04 46.36
C GLY A 700 -9.13 -56.56 46.68
N THR A 701 -8.59 -55.77 45.73
CA THR A 701 -8.38 -54.32 45.91
C THR A 701 -9.21 -53.44 44.95
N PRO A 702 -9.71 -52.26 45.37
CA PRO A 702 -10.40 -51.35 44.46
C PRO A 702 -9.41 -50.71 43.46
N ASN A 703 -9.60 -50.96 42.16
CA ASN A 703 -8.82 -50.33 41.09
C ASN A 703 -9.69 -49.41 40.22
N ASN A 704 -9.29 -48.15 40.09
CA ASN A 704 -9.93 -47.22 39.16
C ASN A 704 -9.51 -47.53 37.72
N ILE A 705 -10.46 -47.49 36.77
CA ILE A 705 -10.23 -47.88 35.38
C ILE A 705 -10.74 -46.80 34.44
N LYS A 706 -9.89 -46.37 33.51
CA LYS A 706 -10.30 -45.55 32.36
C LYS A 706 -10.49 -46.45 31.14
N LYS A 707 -11.61 -46.29 30.44
CA LYS A 707 -11.91 -47.02 29.20
C LYS A 707 -12.36 -46.03 28.13
N VAL A 708 -11.84 -46.18 26.92
CA VAL A 708 -12.29 -45.43 25.74
C VAL A 708 -13.11 -46.38 24.87
N ILE A 709 -14.29 -45.95 24.47
CA ILE A 709 -15.18 -46.70 23.59
C ILE A 709 -15.34 -45.93 22.30
N THR A 710 -14.94 -46.55 21.20
CA THR A 710 -15.08 -46.00 19.85
C THR A 710 -16.38 -46.47 19.22
N TYR A 711 -17.19 -45.51 18.78
CA TYR A 711 -18.39 -45.73 17.99
C TYR A 711 -18.04 -45.42 16.53
N PRO A 712 -17.85 -46.43 15.68
CA PRO A 712 -17.40 -46.22 14.32
C PRO A 712 -18.50 -45.65 13.43
N MET A 713 -18.14 -44.76 12.51
CA MET A 713 -19.06 -44.13 11.55
C MET A 713 -20.34 -43.61 12.21
N ALA A 714 -20.22 -42.68 13.16
CA ALA A 714 -21.30 -42.23 14.06
C ALA A 714 -22.43 -41.41 13.39
N GLY A 715 -22.74 -41.69 12.13
CA GLY A 715 -23.93 -41.22 11.42
C GLY A 715 -23.89 -39.75 10.99
N GLY A 716 -22.71 -39.12 10.95
CA GLY A 716 -22.52 -37.74 10.46
C GLY A 716 -23.32 -36.70 11.24
N LYS A 717 -23.58 -36.93 12.53
CA LYS A 717 -24.28 -35.97 13.38
C LYS A 717 -23.33 -34.82 13.74
N LYS A 718 -23.90 -33.63 13.98
CA LYS A 718 -23.13 -32.43 14.34
C LYS A 718 -22.88 -32.34 15.85
N PHE A 719 -23.79 -32.88 16.66
CA PHE A 719 -23.71 -32.86 18.12
C PHE A 719 -23.84 -34.27 18.69
N TYR A 720 -23.06 -34.56 19.73
CA TYR A 720 -23.02 -35.87 20.37
C TYR A 720 -23.19 -35.75 21.89
N LYS A 721 -23.89 -36.70 22.49
CA LYS A 721 -24.08 -36.84 23.93
C LYS A 721 -23.98 -38.31 24.30
N ALA A 722 -23.30 -38.65 25.38
CA ALA A 722 -23.27 -40.01 25.90
C ALA A 722 -24.08 -40.13 27.21
N VAL A 723 -24.73 -41.28 27.40
CA VAL A 723 -25.54 -41.59 28.59
C VAL A 723 -25.27 -43.04 29.01
N ILE A 724 -25.15 -43.29 30.31
CA ILE A 724 -25.04 -44.64 30.87
C ILE A 724 -26.41 -45.07 31.40
N ALA A 725 -26.95 -46.15 30.85
CA ALA A 725 -28.18 -46.77 31.32
C ALA A 725 -27.86 -48.01 32.18
N PRO A 726 -28.62 -48.27 33.28
CA PRO A 726 -28.55 -49.54 33.98
C PRO A 726 -28.93 -50.69 33.04
N LYS A 727 -28.29 -51.85 33.18
CA LYS A 727 -28.76 -53.06 32.50
C LYS A 727 -30.11 -53.45 33.11
N SER A 728 -31.16 -53.48 32.27
CA SER A 728 -32.52 -53.88 32.66
C SER A 728 -32.58 -55.33 33.12
#